data_AF-A0A4Q5LE89-F1
#
_entry.id   AF-A0A4Q5LE89-F1
#
_cell.length_a   1.000
_cell.length_b   1.000
_cell.length_c   1.000
_cell.angle_alpha   90.00
_cell.angle_beta   90.00
_cell.angle_gamma   90.00
#
_symmetry.space_group_name_H-M   'P 1'
#
loop_
_entity.id
_entity.type
_entity.pdbx_description
1 polymer ?
#
loop_
_entity_poly.entity_id
_entity_poly.type
_entity_poly.pdbx_seq_one_letter_code
_entity_poly.pdbx_strand_id
1 'polypeptide(L)'
;MPNFYSTLLPRFLTTVWLAACTISYTRAQAPSAPPRVHDPALSDPTYAARKRQLSAAHRLAAPTPELLPASTGPLPACFEPLDSVSIPAVGGYTQVPRNDDGSLGPINLGFTFTLFGTPYTSVYINTNGNLTFTSPLQAFSASGFPISTPMVAAFWADVDTNPASSGSIWYKLYENRLVVTWNRVGYYNAATDKKNTFQIVLRANRADIVTDDVSFSYGDMQWTTGSASQGVNGFGGAPATVGANRGNGIDFIQTGRFNLNDASHPDNVNPSGVNWLDGRCVSYRVFAPGNLPPVASNLPANNTIFVNQGETVSIAPQFSGPEVGQTVRLAVNTNGLCNTSYSVTNTVNPTLNLSVTGGACNIGTSTILVTATDDGAPSQTEQFPITVVVNPPAVSSQWTGSVSSVYTAPANWSTSVVPTVSTNVTIPATAVRMPVLSAAASVNSLTIDAGASLTLAGPGTLTVNGTVLTNGPLSGEGMLVTAGSAAQSLGGSSRLTVGTLEVGSAGASLSGPVAVSRLLTLNGNLTTNAQALTLLSDATGSAMVVNNGAAAVTGNATVQRYINPANPGLGYRHYAAPVRNTTLGDLATTGFAPVLNPAYNSAITPGAVLPYPTVFGFNESRIGGARSSFDQGWFSPAATTETMAPGVGYTVNLGAAALVDFVGPLTTGPIARTGLTRGPEAASGWHLLGNPYPAPIDWTVAAAGLSGLDNAVYVYKSSGPYEGSYGSFVNGVGDARYLAVGQGFFVRTTTAGVAGSLSFTNAARLTSYLNPDFSRPATVETRPLLQLDLVQGTQRDAATVYFEKGATAAFDPAFDAYKLSGPVAGLALPADAETLSISGLPALTGADVTVPVRVWATVAGTYSLEAARLLNLPAGMRAYLQDTQTGTVTDLTQQPTYRFSLSAGFDGPRFRVLFSTRQVTSAAPGALGPQVQLYPNPAHDQALLLLPISLAQHPVTATLLNSLGQTVRTYSLAAPGSGQHALSLSGLARGVYSVQLSTAQGQIVKRLIIE
;
A
#
# COMPACT_ATOMS: atom_id res chain seq x y z
N MET A 1 -69.29 -20.02 12.43
CA MET A 1 -70.12 -18.79 12.52
C MET A 1 -69.16 -17.59 12.55
N PRO A 2 -69.47 -16.44 11.93
CA PRO A 2 -69.85 -16.33 10.51
C PRO A 2 -69.12 -15.17 9.74
N ASN A 3 -69.05 -15.32 8.40
CA ASN A 3 -69.23 -14.34 7.29
C ASN A 3 -68.80 -12.84 7.44
N PHE A 4 -68.26 -12.16 6.41
CA PHE A 4 -68.99 -11.79 5.17
C PHE A 4 -68.11 -11.34 3.96
N TYR A 5 -68.33 -11.97 2.80
CA TYR A 5 -68.49 -11.46 1.40
C TYR A 5 -67.41 -10.78 0.51
N SER A 6 -67.42 -11.25 -0.77
CA SER A 6 -67.05 -10.59 -2.06
C SER A 6 -65.57 -10.23 -2.30
N THR A 7 -64.96 -10.32 -3.50
CA THR A 7 -65.24 -10.87 -4.87
C THR A 7 -63.83 -11.03 -5.52
N LEU A 8 -63.46 -11.94 -6.43
CA LEU A 8 -63.95 -12.23 -7.80
C LEU A 8 -63.19 -13.47 -8.37
N LEU A 9 -63.65 -14.07 -9.49
CA LEU A 9 -63.20 -15.36 -10.05
C LEU A 9 -61.88 -15.35 -10.88
N PRO A 10 -61.15 -16.48 -10.97
CA PRO A 10 -60.09 -16.72 -11.96
C PRO A 10 -60.43 -17.75 -13.07
N ARG A 11 -59.61 -17.72 -14.14
CA ARG A 11 -59.19 -18.76 -15.13
C ARG A 11 -59.80 -20.18 -15.10
N PHE A 12 -59.87 -20.84 -16.30
CA PHE A 12 -59.06 -22.07 -16.55
C PHE A 12 -59.07 -22.69 -18.00
N LEU A 13 -57.91 -23.31 -18.35
CA LEU A 13 -57.67 -24.59 -19.09
C LEU A 13 -58.05 -24.82 -20.60
N THR A 14 -57.01 -24.97 -21.45
CA THR A 14 -56.68 -26.10 -22.39
C THR A 14 -57.52 -26.40 -23.66
N THR A 15 -57.09 -27.08 -24.76
CA THR A 15 -55.87 -27.89 -25.13
C THR A 15 -55.72 -28.09 -26.69
N VAL A 16 -54.51 -28.46 -27.18
CA VAL A 16 -54.20 -29.46 -28.27
C VAL A 16 -54.30 -29.16 -29.82
N TRP A 17 -53.11 -29.17 -30.46
CA TRP A 17 -52.61 -29.78 -31.75
C TRP A 17 -53.12 -29.50 -33.22
N LEU A 18 -52.11 -29.56 -34.12
CA LEU A 18 -51.99 -30.29 -35.44
C LEU A 18 -51.90 -29.53 -36.81
N ALA A 19 -50.82 -29.83 -37.57
CA ALA A 19 -50.46 -29.69 -39.02
C ALA A 19 -51.02 -28.54 -39.90
N ALA A 20 -50.27 -27.78 -40.72
CA ALA A 20 -49.11 -28.00 -41.63
C ALA A 20 -49.46 -28.37 -43.10
N CYS A 21 -48.96 -27.59 -44.07
CA CYS A 21 -48.82 -27.98 -45.49
C CYS A 21 -47.81 -27.11 -46.26
N THR A 22 -47.31 -27.63 -47.39
CA THR A 22 -46.23 -27.11 -48.27
C THR A 22 -46.73 -27.03 -49.74
N ILE A 23 -46.00 -26.80 -50.85
CA ILE A 23 -44.57 -26.88 -51.24
C ILE A 23 -44.32 -25.94 -52.47
N SER A 24 -43.10 -25.42 -52.69
CA SER A 24 -42.28 -25.51 -53.95
C SER A 24 -41.56 -24.20 -54.38
N TYR A 25 -40.60 -24.18 -55.33
CA TYR A 25 -39.26 -24.82 -55.46
C TYR A 25 -38.59 -24.34 -56.78
N THR A 26 -37.28 -24.00 -56.83
CA THR A 26 -36.30 -24.31 -57.94
C THR A 26 -34.93 -23.57 -57.79
N ARG A 27 -33.90 -24.02 -58.54
CA ARG A 27 -32.43 -23.84 -58.30
C ARG A 27 -31.69 -22.89 -59.27
N ALA A 28 -30.54 -22.36 -58.82
CA ALA A 28 -29.24 -22.36 -59.56
C ALA A 28 -28.05 -22.20 -58.56
N GLN A 29 -26.81 -22.57 -58.93
CA GLN A 29 -25.64 -22.66 -58.02
C GLN A 29 -24.44 -21.79 -58.43
N ALA A 30 -23.76 -21.18 -57.43
CA ALA A 30 -22.29 -20.98 -57.24
C ALA A 30 -22.03 -19.70 -56.38
N PRO A 31 -20.89 -19.54 -55.68
CA PRO A 31 -19.90 -20.53 -55.20
C PRO A 31 -20.11 -20.86 -53.69
N SER A 32 -19.31 -21.76 -53.13
CA SER A 32 -19.34 -22.06 -51.68
C SER A 32 -18.76 -20.92 -50.85
N ALA A 33 -19.63 -20.14 -50.20
CA ALA A 33 -19.22 -19.17 -49.18
C ALA A 33 -18.55 -19.88 -47.98
N PRO A 34 -17.59 -19.24 -47.30
CA PRO A 34 -17.07 -19.77 -46.03
C PRO A 34 -18.21 -19.88 -45.00
N PRO A 35 -18.15 -20.85 -44.08
CA PRO A 35 -19.18 -20.99 -43.05
C PRO A 35 -19.22 -19.73 -42.19
N ARG A 36 -20.35 -19.02 -42.23
CA ARG A 36 -20.60 -17.91 -41.30
C ARG A 36 -20.61 -18.48 -39.89
N VAL A 37 -19.82 -17.90 -38.99
CA VAL A 37 -20.05 -18.08 -37.56
C VAL A 37 -21.46 -17.60 -37.24
N HIS A 38 -22.27 -18.51 -36.72
CA HIS A 38 -23.65 -18.25 -36.39
C HIS A 38 -23.72 -17.60 -35.00
N ASP A 39 -23.77 -16.28 -34.95
CA ASP A 39 -24.10 -15.55 -33.72
C ASP A 39 -25.59 -15.78 -33.37
N PRO A 40 -25.92 -16.42 -32.23
CA PRO A 40 -27.30 -16.65 -31.83
C PRO A 40 -28.08 -15.33 -31.64
N ALA A 41 -27.43 -14.26 -31.21
CA ALA A 41 -28.05 -12.95 -31.01
C ALA A 41 -28.42 -12.24 -32.33
N LEU A 42 -27.78 -12.59 -33.45
CA LEU A 42 -28.18 -12.12 -34.78
C LEU A 42 -29.35 -12.92 -35.38
N SER A 43 -29.65 -14.11 -34.84
CA SER A 43 -30.73 -14.99 -35.30
C SER A 43 -32.03 -14.89 -34.48
N ASP A 44 -31.94 -14.57 -33.18
CA ASP A 44 -33.08 -14.44 -32.28
C ASP A 44 -32.97 -13.14 -31.47
N PRO A 45 -33.65 -12.05 -31.89
CA PRO A 45 -33.70 -10.79 -31.16
C PRO A 45 -34.30 -10.91 -29.74
N THR A 46 -34.99 -12.01 -29.44
CA THR A 46 -35.54 -12.28 -28.10
C THR A 46 -34.53 -12.97 -27.17
N TYR A 47 -33.35 -13.35 -27.64
CA TYR A 47 -32.32 -14.04 -26.86
C TYR A 47 -31.92 -13.24 -25.60
N ALA A 48 -31.68 -11.93 -25.74
CA ALA A 48 -31.38 -11.04 -24.62
C ALA A 48 -32.57 -10.85 -23.65
N ALA A 49 -33.82 -11.04 -24.11
CA ALA A 49 -35.00 -11.04 -23.25
C ALA A 49 -35.16 -12.38 -22.52
N ARG A 50 -34.80 -13.50 -23.16
CA ARG A 50 -34.78 -14.83 -22.55
C ARG A 50 -33.70 -14.96 -21.47
N LYS A 51 -32.51 -14.34 -21.65
CA LYS A 51 -31.46 -14.18 -20.59
C LYS A 51 -32.04 -13.52 -19.33
N ARG A 52 -32.93 -12.51 -19.47
CA ARG A 52 -33.63 -11.84 -18.35
C ARG A 52 -34.75 -12.69 -17.73
N GLN A 53 -35.52 -13.43 -18.52
CA GLN A 53 -36.60 -14.28 -18.00
C GLN A 53 -36.07 -15.47 -17.19
N LEU A 54 -34.96 -16.10 -17.61
CA LEU A 54 -34.35 -17.21 -16.88
C LEU A 54 -33.79 -16.77 -15.51
N SER A 55 -33.23 -15.55 -15.41
CA SER A 55 -32.80 -14.98 -14.12
C SER A 55 -33.94 -14.72 -13.11
N ALA A 56 -35.19 -14.65 -13.56
CA ALA A 56 -36.35 -14.47 -12.68
C ALA A 56 -36.93 -15.79 -12.16
N ALA A 57 -36.77 -16.90 -12.91
CA ALA A 57 -37.39 -18.19 -12.60
C ALA A 57 -36.69 -18.98 -11.48
N HIS A 58 -35.37 -18.81 -11.30
CA HIS A 58 -34.56 -19.58 -10.34
C HIS A 58 -34.61 -19.07 -8.88
N ARG A 59 -35.56 -18.20 -8.51
CA ARG A 59 -35.68 -17.68 -7.13
C ARG A 59 -36.58 -18.52 -6.19
N LEU A 60 -37.02 -19.71 -6.59
CA LEU A 60 -37.91 -20.55 -5.77
C LEU A 60 -37.44 -22.01 -5.63
N ALA A 61 -37.04 -22.31 -4.40
CA ALA A 61 -37.00 -23.62 -3.72
C ALA A 61 -35.85 -24.62 -3.99
N ALA A 62 -35.39 -25.18 -2.85
CA ALA A 62 -34.67 -26.44 -2.63
C ALA A 62 -33.13 -26.37 -2.52
N PRO A 63 -32.49 -27.37 -1.88
CA PRO A 63 -32.09 -27.27 -0.47
C PRO A 63 -30.56 -27.18 -0.28
N THR A 64 -30.12 -26.91 0.95
CA THR A 64 -28.70 -26.83 1.33
C THR A 64 -27.91 -28.09 0.97
N PRO A 65 -26.88 -27.99 0.11
CA PRO A 65 -25.80 -28.97 0.05
C PRO A 65 -24.76 -28.65 1.14
N GLU A 66 -24.14 -29.70 1.64
CA GLU A 66 -23.10 -29.67 2.66
C GLU A 66 -21.85 -28.92 2.15
N LEU A 67 -21.44 -27.85 2.86
CA LEU A 67 -20.26 -27.06 2.51
C LEU A 67 -18.99 -27.81 2.92
N LEU A 68 -18.39 -28.55 1.98
CA LEU A 68 -16.96 -28.86 2.08
C LEU A 68 -16.17 -27.52 2.01
N PRO A 69 -15.24 -27.27 2.95
CA PRO A 69 -14.53 -25.99 2.99
C PRO A 69 -13.60 -25.84 1.78
N ALA A 70 -13.67 -24.70 1.12
CA ALA A 70 -12.79 -24.33 0.01
C ALA A 70 -11.31 -24.38 0.42
N SER A 71 -10.48 -25.10 -0.34
CA SER A 71 -9.06 -25.21 -0.06
C SER A 71 -8.33 -23.95 -0.55
N THR A 72 -7.69 -23.21 0.36
CA THR A 72 -6.82 -22.08 -0.01
C THR A 72 -5.45 -22.60 -0.41
N GLY A 73 -5.37 -23.31 -1.53
CA GLY A 73 -4.12 -23.84 -2.07
C GLY A 73 -3.12 -22.72 -2.43
N PRO A 74 -1.80 -22.97 -2.29
CA PRO A 74 -0.78 -22.04 -2.79
C PRO A 74 -0.83 -21.95 -4.32
N LEU A 75 -0.56 -20.76 -4.88
CA LEU A 75 -0.37 -20.60 -6.32
C LEU A 75 0.88 -21.36 -6.78
N PRO A 76 0.89 -21.93 -8.00
CA PRO A 76 2.04 -22.67 -8.50
C PRO A 76 3.22 -21.76 -8.82
N ALA A 77 4.44 -22.30 -8.76
CA ALA A 77 5.68 -21.54 -8.94
C ALA A 77 5.82 -20.86 -10.33
N CYS A 78 5.07 -21.29 -11.34
CA CYS A 78 5.01 -20.67 -12.66
C CYS A 78 4.13 -19.40 -12.73
N PHE A 79 3.28 -19.18 -11.72
CA PHE A 79 2.35 -18.06 -11.67
C PHE A 79 3.13 -16.78 -11.36
N GLU A 80 3.23 -15.86 -12.33
CA GLU A 80 3.86 -14.57 -12.09
C GLU A 80 3.01 -13.77 -11.08
N PRO A 81 3.56 -13.41 -9.91
CA PRO A 81 2.75 -12.78 -8.87
C PRO A 81 2.23 -11.40 -9.33
N LEU A 82 1.06 -11.04 -8.83
CA LEU A 82 0.62 -9.66 -8.85
C LEU A 82 1.49 -8.89 -7.86
N ASP A 83 2.36 -8.01 -8.36
CA ASP A 83 3.13 -7.11 -7.52
C ASP A 83 2.17 -6.33 -6.62
N SER A 84 2.42 -6.28 -5.31
CA SER A 84 1.60 -5.53 -4.35
C SER A 84 1.69 -4.01 -4.51
N VAL A 85 2.37 -3.53 -5.57
CA VAL A 85 2.79 -2.15 -5.80
C VAL A 85 2.32 -1.69 -7.19
N SER A 86 1.09 -1.21 -7.28
CA SER A 86 0.57 -0.51 -8.46
C SER A 86 0.90 0.99 -8.39
N ILE A 87 2.19 1.34 -8.43
CA ILE A 87 2.64 2.74 -8.54
C ILE A 87 2.58 3.19 -10.01
N PRO A 88 1.79 4.22 -10.39
CA PRO A 88 1.65 4.65 -11.79
C PRO A 88 2.94 5.18 -12.44
N ALA A 89 3.93 5.57 -11.63
CA ALA A 89 5.21 6.10 -12.09
C ALA A 89 6.26 5.03 -12.44
N VAL A 90 6.05 3.75 -12.11
CA VAL A 90 7.03 2.67 -12.32
C VAL A 90 6.38 1.36 -12.79
N GLY A 91 5.52 1.44 -13.82
CA GLY A 91 5.08 0.28 -14.60
C GLY A 91 4.43 -0.87 -13.80
N GLY A 92 3.51 -0.57 -12.89
CA GLY A 92 2.75 -1.58 -12.14
C GLY A 92 1.70 -2.34 -12.97
N TYR A 93 1.00 -3.29 -12.34
CA TYR A 93 -0.17 -3.94 -12.94
C TYR A 93 -1.36 -2.97 -13.05
N THR A 94 -2.04 -3.00 -14.20
CA THR A 94 -3.26 -2.23 -14.51
C THR A 94 -4.49 -3.11 -14.38
N GLN A 95 -5.53 -2.63 -13.69
CA GLN A 95 -6.82 -3.32 -13.61
C GLN A 95 -7.59 -3.18 -14.93
N VAL A 96 -8.18 -4.28 -15.40
CA VAL A 96 -9.18 -4.24 -16.48
C VAL A 96 -10.51 -3.75 -15.88
N PRO A 97 -11.23 -2.80 -16.52
CA PRO A 97 -12.53 -2.34 -16.05
C PRO A 97 -13.52 -3.50 -15.86
N ARG A 98 -14.11 -3.60 -14.66
CA ARG A 98 -15.10 -4.63 -14.32
C ARG A 98 -16.30 -4.59 -15.27
N ASN A 99 -16.69 -5.75 -15.77
CA ASN A 99 -17.83 -5.96 -16.67
C ASN A 99 -18.25 -7.45 -16.69
N ASP A 100 -19.18 -7.80 -17.59
CA ASP A 100 -19.68 -9.17 -17.87
C ASP A 100 -19.01 -9.71 -19.17
N ASP A 101 -19.42 -9.17 -20.33
CA ASP A 101 -19.08 -9.69 -21.68
C ASP A 101 -18.09 -8.80 -22.46
N GLY A 102 -17.33 -7.95 -21.79
CA GLY A 102 -16.49 -6.91 -22.38
C GLY A 102 -15.03 -7.29 -22.65
N SER A 103 -14.37 -6.46 -23.47
CA SER A 103 -12.93 -6.52 -23.72
C SER A 103 -12.27 -5.15 -23.52
N LEU A 104 -11.07 -5.13 -22.96
CA LEU A 104 -10.16 -3.98 -22.97
C LEU A 104 -9.14 -4.13 -24.11
N GLY A 105 -9.08 -3.15 -25.01
CA GLY A 105 -8.08 -3.09 -26.08
C GLY A 105 -8.52 -2.25 -27.28
N PRO A 106 -7.70 -2.22 -28.35
CA PRO A 106 -6.46 -2.97 -28.50
C PRO A 106 -5.32 -2.39 -27.64
N ILE A 107 -4.67 -3.25 -26.87
CA ILE A 107 -3.46 -2.93 -26.12
C ILE A 107 -2.27 -3.18 -27.04
N ASN A 108 -1.42 -2.18 -27.27
CA ASN A 108 -0.16 -2.35 -28.00
C ASN A 108 0.82 -3.17 -27.16
N LEU A 109 1.38 -4.23 -27.71
CA LEU A 109 2.31 -5.14 -27.03
C LEU A 109 3.72 -4.57 -26.91
N GLY A 110 4.14 -3.64 -27.76
CA GLY A 110 5.53 -3.17 -27.83
C GLY A 110 6.53 -4.19 -28.39
N PHE A 111 6.11 -5.44 -28.59
CA PHE A 111 6.83 -6.51 -29.27
C PHE A 111 5.91 -7.24 -30.27
N THR A 112 6.49 -8.02 -31.17
CA THR A 112 5.74 -8.89 -32.09
C THR A 112 5.49 -10.24 -31.41
N PHE A 113 4.22 -10.63 -31.31
CA PHE A 113 3.78 -11.96 -30.92
C PHE A 113 3.21 -12.68 -32.13
N THR A 114 3.75 -13.85 -32.46
CA THR A 114 3.37 -14.66 -33.61
C THR A 114 2.51 -15.82 -33.14
N LEU A 115 1.27 -15.88 -33.64
CA LEU A 115 0.31 -16.94 -33.34
C LEU A 115 0.06 -17.75 -34.62
N PHE A 116 0.55 -18.98 -34.63
CA PHE A 116 0.63 -19.92 -35.75
C PHE A 116 1.15 -19.28 -37.05
N GLY A 117 2.32 -18.65 -36.99
CA GLY A 117 2.94 -17.94 -38.11
C GLY A 117 2.31 -16.58 -38.48
N THR A 118 1.23 -16.15 -37.82
CA THR A 118 0.62 -14.84 -38.04
C THR A 118 1.12 -13.83 -36.99
N PRO A 119 1.84 -12.76 -37.37
CA PRO A 119 2.36 -11.77 -36.42
C PRO A 119 1.30 -10.76 -35.98
N TYR A 120 1.30 -10.45 -34.69
CA TYR A 120 0.45 -9.46 -34.03
C TYR A 120 1.29 -8.54 -33.13
N THR A 121 0.93 -7.26 -33.11
CA THR A 121 1.56 -6.24 -32.24
C THR A 121 0.57 -5.65 -31.24
N SER A 122 -0.66 -6.17 -31.19
CA SER A 122 -1.70 -5.75 -30.26
C SER A 122 -2.64 -6.90 -29.88
N VAL A 123 -3.34 -6.73 -28.76
CA VAL A 123 -4.24 -7.74 -28.20
C VAL A 123 -5.43 -7.09 -27.46
N TYR A 124 -6.54 -7.80 -27.37
CA TYR A 124 -7.70 -7.46 -26.54
C TYR A 124 -7.77 -8.44 -25.36
N ILE A 125 -7.88 -7.92 -24.15
CA ILE A 125 -8.12 -8.72 -22.94
C ILE A 125 -9.62 -8.82 -22.70
N ASN A 126 -10.18 -10.02 -22.74
CA ASN A 126 -11.62 -10.25 -22.56
C ASN A 126 -11.94 -10.74 -21.13
N THR A 127 -13.08 -10.32 -20.58
CA THR A 127 -13.49 -10.72 -19.22
C THR A 127 -13.67 -12.22 -19.09
N ASN A 128 -14.22 -12.86 -20.12
CA ASN A 128 -14.47 -14.29 -20.22
C ASN A 128 -13.18 -15.10 -20.48
N GLY A 129 -12.09 -14.81 -19.76
CA GLY A 129 -10.89 -15.67 -19.65
C GLY A 129 -10.04 -15.88 -20.90
N ASN A 130 -10.13 -14.99 -21.89
CA ASN A 130 -9.45 -15.13 -23.19
C ASN A 130 -8.78 -13.82 -23.67
N LEU A 131 -7.82 -13.97 -24.57
CA LEU A 131 -7.15 -12.91 -25.32
C LEU A 131 -7.45 -13.08 -26.81
N THR A 132 -7.84 -12.02 -27.50
CA THR A 132 -8.08 -12.03 -28.96
C THR A 132 -7.22 -10.99 -29.68
N PHE A 133 -6.87 -11.25 -30.94
CA PHE A 133 -5.84 -10.45 -31.63
C PHE A 133 -6.36 -9.56 -32.76
N THR A 134 -7.57 -9.80 -33.26
CA THR A 134 -8.17 -9.03 -34.38
C THR A 134 -9.29 -8.09 -33.97
N SER A 135 -10.10 -8.50 -32.98
CA SER A 135 -11.32 -7.80 -32.56
C SER A 135 -11.72 -8.20 -31.15
N PRO A 136 -12.41 -7.32 -30.39
CA PRO A 136 -13.01 -7.71 -29.12
C PRO A 136 -14.10 -8.79 -29.34
N LEU A 137 -14.34 -9.60 -28.31
CA LEU A 137 -15.34 -10.68 -28.34
C LEU A 137 -16.44 -10.40 -27.30
N GLN A 138 -17.68 -10.80 -27.57
CA GLN A 138 -18.83 -10.68 -26.64
C GLN A 138 -19.50 -12.03 -26.34
N ALA A 139 -18.89 -13.14 -26.77
CA ALA A 139 -19.42 -14.47 -26.56
C ALA A 139 -19.04 -15.02 -25.17
N PHE A 140 -20.05 -15.24 -24.33
CA PHE A 140 -19.91 -15.84 -22.99
C PHE A 140 -19.86 -17.37 -23.02
N SER A 141 -20.73 -18.01 -23.80
CA SER A 141 -20.77 -19.47 -23.93
C SER A 141 -19.60 -19.97 -24.77
N ALA A 142 -18.63 -20.62 -24.14
CA ALA A 142 -17.44 -21.11 -24.83
C ALA A 142 -17.72 -22.29 -25.77
N SER A 143 -17.33 -22.14 -27.04
CA SER A 143 -17.25 -23.24 -28.00
C SER A 143 -15.87 -23.90 -27.92
N GLY A 144 -15.78 -25.17 -28.32
CA GLY A 144 -14.50 -25.80 -28.54
C GLY A 144 -13.76 -25.14 -29.70
N PHE A 145 -12.44 -25.27 -29.72
CA PHE A 145 -11.65 -24.93 -30.90
C PHE A 145 -11.74 -26.04 -31.96
N PRO A 146 -11.67 -25.72 -33.26
CA PRO A 146 -11.32 -24.41 -33.81
C PRO A 146 -12.52 -23.45 -33.93
N ILE A 147 -12.23 -22.15 -33.91
CA ILE A 147 -13.16 -21.05 -34.22
C ILE A 147 -12.54 -20.09 -35.25
N SER A 148 -13.32 -19.16 -35.81
CA SER A 148 -12.77 -18.16 -36.76
C SER A 148 -12.02 -16.98 -36.12
N THR A 149 -11.99 -16.91 -34.80
CA THR A 149 -11.37 -15.79 -34.04
C THR A 149 -9.98 -16.19 -33.56
N PRO A 150 -8.91 -15.47 -33.96
CA PRO A 150 -7.57 -15.69 -33.41
C PRO A 150 -7.57 -15.40 -31.90
N MET A 151 -7.24 -16.41 -31.09
CA MET A 151 -7.46 -16.42 -29.65
C MET A 151 -6.39 -17.22 -28.88
N VAL A 152 -6.08 -16.79 -27.66
CA VAL A 152 -5.43 -17.58 -26.62
C VAL A 152 -6.31 -17.57 -25.36
N ALA A 153 -6.66 -18.73 -24.82
CA ALA A 153 -7.58 -18.85 -23.69
C ALA A 153 -7.04 -19.79 -22.62
N ALA A 154 -6.70 -19.26 -21.45
CA ALA A 154 -6.42 -20.08 -20.26
C ALA A 154 -7.71 -20.67 -19.67
N PHE A 155 -8.85 -19.98 -19.81
CA PHE A 155 -10.14 -20.47 -19.32
C PHE A 155 -11.31 -19.67 -19.93
N TRP A 156 -11.64 -19.89 -21.21
CA TRP A 156 -12.79 -19.21 -21.81
C TRP A 156 -14.09 -19.72 -21.19
N ALA A 157 -14.77 -18.88 -20.41
CA ALA A 157 -16.00 -19.18 -19.68
C ALA A 157 -16.76 -17.88 -19.33
N ASP A 158 -18.02 -18.02 -18.92
CA ASP A 158 -19.00 -16.96 -18.57
C ASP A 158 -18.66 -16.30 -17.20
N VAL A 159 -17.60 -15.47 -17.20
CA VAL A 159 -16.97 -14.80 -16.03
C VAL A 159 -17.67 -13.48 -15.73
N ASP A 160 -18.15 -13.30 -14.49
CA ASP A 160 -18.74 -12.02 -14.08
C ASP A 160 -17.85 -11.29 -13.07
N THR A 161 -17.37 -10.10 -13.44
CA THR A 161 -16.57 -9.22 -12.57
C THR A 161 -17.33 -7.99 -12.05
N ASN A 162 -18.60 -7.80 -12.40
CA ASN A 162 -19.42 -6.68 -11.93
C ASN A 162 -19.63 -6.65 -10.41
N PRO A 163 -19.88 -7.78 -9.70
CA PRO A 163 -20.11 -7.75 -8.26
C PRO A 163 -18.86 -7.27 -7.52
N ALA A 164 -19.04 -6.40 -6.53
CA ALA A 164 -17.94 -5.96 -5.69
C ALA A 164 -17.22 -7.13 -4.98
N SER A 165 -17.98 -8.18 -4.65
CA SER A 165 -17.51 -9.45 -4.10
C SER A 165 -16.82 -10.37 -5.10
N SER A 166 -16.90 -10.12 -6.41
CA SER A 166 -16.16 -10.86 -7.43
C SER A 166 -14.70 -10.40 -7.45
N GLY A 167 -13.85 -11.21 -8.08
CA GLY A 167 -12.45 -10.89 -8.33
C GLY A 167 -12.26 -9.71 -9.29
N SER A 168 -11.07 -9.63 -9.86
CA SER A 168 -10.74 -8.66 -10.91
C SER A 168 -9.60 -9.15 -11.78
N ILE A 169 -9.55 -8.60 -12.98
CA ILE A 169 -8.56 -8.95 -13.99
C ILE A 169 -7.48 -7.86 -13.98
N TRP A 170 -6.23 -8.28 -14.02
CA TRP A 170 -5.06 -7.40 -13.94
C TRP A 170 -4.10 -7.75 -15.07
N TYR A 171 -3.45 -6.77 -15.67
CA TYR A 171 -2.43 -7.01 -16.68
C TYR A 171 -1.20 -6.14 -16.49
N LYS A 172 -0.04 -6.63 -16.90
CA LYS A 172 1.22 -5.88 -16.91
C LYS A 172 2.00 -6.19 -18.17
N LEU A 173 2.42 -5.13 -18.85
CA LEU A 173 3.23 -5.21 -20.06
C LEU A 173 4.70 -4.97 -19.70
N TYR A 174 5.56 -5.84 -20.22
CA TYR A 174 7.01 -5.77 -20.17
C TYR A 174 7.55 -5.67 -21.60
N GLU A 175 8.82 -5.29 -21.76
CA GLU A 175 9.51 -5.18 -23.07
C GLU A 175 9.39 -6.46 -23.93
N ASN A 176 9.30 -7.63 -23.30
CA ASN A 176 9.31 -8.93 -23.95
C ASN A 176 8.12 -9.85 -23.61
N ARG A 177 7.15 -9.40 -22.80
CA ARG A 177 5.99 -10.22 -22.43
C ARG A 177 4.79 -9.42 -21.92
N LEU A 178 3.61 -9.99 -22.04
CA LEU A 178 2.37 -9.54 -21.41
C LEU A 178 1.92 -10.60 -20.39
N VAL A 179 1.65 -10.18 -19.16
CA VAL A 179 1.02 -11.02 -18.12
C VAL A 179 -0.41 -10.55 -17.91
N VAL A 180 -1.37 -11.47 -17.88
CA VAL A 180 -2.80 -11.19 -17.63
C VAL A 180 -3.36 -12.20 -16.62
N THR A 181 -3.91 -11.72 -15.52
CA THR A 181 -4.37 -12.53 -14.38
C THR A 181 -5.84 -12.27 -14.07
N TRP A 182 -6.67 -13.30 -14.16
CA TRP A 182 -8.04 -13.32 -13.63
C TRP A 182 -7.96 -13.77 -12.17
N ASN A 183 -7.95 -12.81 -11.24
CA ASN A 183 -7.72 -13.08 -9.83
C ASN A 183 -9.03 -13.23 -9.05
N ARG A 184 -9.35 -14.46 -8.61
CA ARG A 184 -10.54 -14.82 -7.80
C ARG A 184 -11.87 -14.41 -8.42
N VAL A 185 -12.02 -14.53 -9.73
CA VAL A 185 -13.22 -14.12 -10.49
C VAL A 185 -14.40 -15.08 -10.27
N GLY A 186 -15.60 -14.52 -10.13
CA GLY A 186 -16.87 -15.25 -10.07
C GLY A 186 -17.47 -15.51 -11.46
N TYR A 187 -18.69 -16.02 -11.49
CA TYR A 187 -19.38 -16.45 -12.72
C TYR A 187 -20.78 -15.83 -12.85
N TYR A 188 -21.29 -15.77 -14.08
CA TYR A 188 -22.61 -15.21 -14.35
C TYR A 188 -23.72 -16.03 -13.67
N ASN A 189 -24.73 -15.45 -13.00
CA ASN A 189 -25.10 -14.04 -12.92
C ASN A 189 -24.82 -13.52 -11.52
N ALA A 190 -23.80 -12.69 -11.35
CA ALA A 190 -23.34 -12.16 -10.08
C ALA A 190 -22.97 -13.22 -9.00
N ALA A 191 -22.62 -14.45 -9.39
CA ALA A 191 -22.32 -15.52 -8.45
C ALA A 191 -20.86 -15.45 -7.97
N THR A 192 -20.67 -15.38 -6.65
CA THR A 192 -19.35 -15.22 -6.02
C THR A 192 -19.13 -16.16 -4.84
N ASP A 193 -19.95 -17.20 -4.72
CA ASP A 193 -19.80 -18.32 -3.78
C ASP A 193 -18.64 -19.25 -4.17
N LYS A 194 -18.31 -19.31 -5.47
CA LYS A 194 -17.12 -19.98 -6.01
C LYS A 194 -16.32 -19.02 -6.88
N LYS A 195 -15.00 -19.17 -6.89
CA LYS A 195 -14.06 -18.23 -7.53
C LYS A 195 -12.90 -18.96 -8.16
N ASN A 196 -12.54 -18.56 -9.39
CA ASN A 196 -11.40 -19.10 -10.13
C ASN A 196 -10.23 -18.13 -10.10
N THR A 197 -9.00 -18.66 -10.06
CA THR A 197 -7.78 -17.85 -10.23
C THR A 197 -6.91 -18.44 -11.31
N PHE A 198 -6.69 -17.71 -12.40
CA PHE A 198 -5.88 -18.18 -13.53
C PHE A 198 -5.17 -17.04 -14.26
N GLN A 199 -4.11 -17.38 -14.99
CA GLN A 199 -3.21 -16.43 -15.65
C GLN A 199 -2.84 -16.89 -17.05
N ILE A 200 -2.65 -15.92 -17.96
CA ILE A 200 -1.99 -16.07 -19.26
C ILE A 200 -0.72 -15.22 -19.26
N VAL A 201 0.39 -15.78 -19.74
CA VAL A 201 1.59 -15.02 -20.12
C VAL A 201 1.85 -15.23 -21.60
N LEU A 202 1.95 -14.13 -22.37
CA LEU A 202 2.42 -14.13 -23.76
C LEU A 202 3.84 -13.59 -23.81
N ARG A 203 4.79 -14.28 -24.46
CA ARG A 203 6.19 -13.86 -24.61
C ARG A 203 6.53 -13.54 -26.07
N ALA A 204 7.45 -12.61 -26.28
CA ALA A 204 7.95 -12.25 -27.60
C ALA A 204 8.74 -13.41 -28.21
N ASN A 205 8.42 -13.79 -29.46
CA ASN A 205 9.15 -14.85 -30.16
C ASN A 205 10.51 -14.30 -30.65
N ARG A 206 11.56 -14.40 -29.82
CA ARG A 206 12.93 -14.01 -30.20
C ARG A 206 13.73 -15.23 -30.65
N ALA A 207 14.47 -15.09 -31.76
CA ALA A 207 15.17 -16.20 -32.41
C ALA A 207 16.35 -16.79 -31.59
N ASP A 208 16.77 -16.11 -30.54
CA ASP A 208 17.85 -16.49 -29.61
C ASP A 208 17.35 -17.09 -28.28
N ILE A 209 16.03 -17.09 -28.03
CA ILE A 209 15.44 -17.57 -26.77
C ILE A 209 14.45 -18.70 -27.06
N VAL A 210 14.88 -19.95 -26.83
CA VAL A 210 14.03 -21.14 -26.95
C VAL A 210 13.27 -21.36 -25.64
N THR A 211 12.20 -20.59 -25.45
CA THR A 211 11.23 -20.75 -24.34
C THR A 211 9.80 -20.70 -24.87
N ASP A 212 8.84 -21.23 -24.12
CA ASP A 212 7.45 -21.27 -24.56
C ASP A 212 6.81 -19.87 -24.66
N ASP A 213 6.14 -19.66 -25.80
CA ASP A 213 5.55 -18.38 -26.20
C ASP A 213 4.29 -18.03 -25.38
N VAL A 214 3.57 -19.06 -24.92
CA VAL A 214 2.34 -18.96 -24.13
C VAL A 214 2.46 -19.83 -22.88
N SER A 215 2.12 -19.28 -21.72
CA SER A 215 1.97 -20.04 -20.48
C SER A 215 0.61 -19.80 -19.84
N PHE A 216 -0.02 -20.86 -19.35
CA PHE A 216 -1.18 -20.84 -18.48
C PHE A 216 -0.79 -21.28 -17.08
N SER A 217 -1.36 -20.64 -16.07
CA SER A 217 -1.12 -20.95 -14.66
C SER A 217 -2.40 -20.84 -13.86
N TYR A 218 -2.66 -21.82 -13.00
CA TYR A 218 -3.93 -21.98 -12.30
C TYR A 218 -3.72 -22.05 -10.80
N GLY A 219 -4.52 -21.29 -10.06
CA GLY A 219 -4.63 -21.39 -8.61
C GLY A 219 -5.69 -22.42 -8.21
N ASP A 220 -6.60 -21.98 -7.35
CA ASP A 220 -7.83 -22.69 -6.97
C ASP A 220 -8.94 -22.38 -8.00
N MET A 221 -9.51 -23.44 -8.59
CA MET A 221 -10.48 -23.41 -9.69
C MET A 221 -11.78 -24.11 -9.27
N GLN A 222 -12.77 -23.30 -8.88
CA GLN A 222 -13.96 -23.75 -8.17
C GLN A 222 -15.24 -23.78 -9.02
N TRP A 223 -15.21 -23.34 -10.28
CA TRP A 223 -16.38 -23.31 -11.15
C TRP A 223 -15.99 -23.44 -12.65
N THR A 224 -16.95 -23.83 -13.49
CA THR A 224 -16.76 -24.01 -14.93
C THR A 224 -17.68 -23.16 -15.79
N THR A 225 -18.95 -22.99 -15.41
CA THR A 225 -19.98 -22.50 -16.32
C THR A 225 -20.96 -21.55 -15.65
N GLY A 226 -21.19 -20.40 -16.27
CA GLY A 226 -22.21 -19.44 -15.88
C GLY A 226 -23.64 -19.91 -16.19
N SER A 227 -24.62 -19.31 -15.49
CA SER A 227 -26.03 -19.67 -15.59
C SER A 227 -26.66 -19.38 -16.96
N ALA A 228 -26.15 -18.41 -17.72
CA ALA A 228 -26.59 -18.16 -19.11
C ALA A 228 -26.05 -19.21 -20.08
N SER A 229 -24.91 -19.81 -19.74
CA SER A 229 -24.26 -20.93 -20.44
C SER A 229 -24.81 -22.30 -20.01
N GLN A 230 -26.03 -22.34 -19.43
CA GLN A 230 -26.72 -23.54 -18.91
C GLN A 230 -26.08 -24.18 -17.66
N GLY A 231 -25.15 -23.48 -16.99
CA GLY A 231 -24.55 -23.93 -15.75
C GLY A 231 -25.54 -23.93 -14.57
N VAL A 232 -25.44 -24.95 -13.70
CA VAL A 232 -26.16 -25.05 -12.43
C VAL A 232 -25.13 -25.02 -11.30
N ASN A 233 -25.26 -24.08 -10.37
CA ASN A 233 -24.33 -23.87 -9.26
C ASN A 233 -22.84 -23.73 -9.68
N GLY A 234 -22.59 -23.25 -10.90
CA GLY A 234 -21.25 -23.08 -11.46
C GLY A 234 -20.73 -24.27 -12.27
N PHE A 235 -21.53 -25.34 -12.46
CA PHE A 235 -21.10 -26.58 -13.15
C PHE A 235 -22.10 -27.06 -14.20
N GLY A 236 -21.69 -28.00 -15.05
CA GLY A 236 -22.48 -28.49 -16.18
C GLY A 236 -22.60 -27.45 -17.30
N GLY A 237 -23.61 -27.57 -18.17
CA GLY A 237 -23.82 -26.65 -19.29
C GLY A 237 -22.68 -26.68 -20.33
N ALA A 238 -22.50 -25.55 -21.04
CA ALA A 238 -21.47 -25.39 -22.06
C ALA A 238 -20.06 -25.34 -21.42
N PRO A 239 -19.16 -26.31 -21.73
CA PRO A 239 -17.85 -26.37 -21.09
C PRO A 239 -16.96 -25.14 -21.36
N ALA A 240 -16.21 -24.74 -20.33
CA ALA A 240 -15.12 -23.79 -20.48
C ALA A 240 -14.03 -24.35 -21.42
N THR A 241 -13.39 -23.51 -22.22
CA THR A 241 -12.37 -23.95 -23.21
C THR A 241 -10.98 -23.45 -22.84
N VAL A 242 -9.98 -24.35 -22.91
CA VAL A 242 -8.56 -24.04 -22.68
C VAL A 242 -7.76 -24.38 -23.93
N GLY A 243 -6.89 -23.47 -24.38
CA GLY A 243 -6.03 -23.66 -25.54
C GLY A 243 -5.72 -22.37 -26.32
N ALA A 244 -5.40 -22.52 -27.60
CA ALA A 244 -5.08 -21.42 -28.51
C ALA A 244 -5.62 -21.73 -29.91
N ASN A 245 -5.97 -20.71 -30.70
CA ASN A 245 -6.62 -20.89 -31.99
C ASN A 245 -6.19 -19.81 -32.99
N ARG A 246 -5.80 -20.21 -34.20
CA ARG A 246 -5.35 -19.26 -35.24
C ARG A 246 -6.48 -18.46 -35.89
N GLY A 247 -7.69 -19.00 -35.90
CA GLY A 247 -8.83 -18.39 -36.61
C GLY A 247 -9.10 -18.95 -38.02
N ASN A 248 -8.32 -19.92 -38.51
CA ASN A 248 -8.43 -20.46 -39.88
C ASN A 248 -9.18 -21.81 -39.98
N GLY A 249 -9.65 -22.38 -38.86
CA GLY A 249 -10.31 -23.69 -38.86
C GLY A 249 -9.38 -24.90 -38.90
N ILE A 250 -8.05 -24.70 -38.86
CA ILE A 250 -7.03 -25.76 -39.02
C ILE A 250 -6.02 -25.75 -37.87
N ASP A 251 -5.36 -24.61 -37.63
CA ASP A 251 -4.30 -24.50 -36.63
C ASP A 251 -4.88 -24.10 -35.26
N PHE A 252 -4.93 -25.04 -34.31
CA PHE A 252 -5.41 -24.81 -32.95
C PHE A 252 -4.91 -25.87 -31.95
N ILE A 253 -4.86 -25.46 -30.68
CA ILE A 253 -4.60 -26.26 -29.49
C ILE A 253 -5.89 -26.32 -28.69
N GLN A 254 -6.31 -27.50 -28.23
CA GLN A 254 -7.41 -27.62 -27.26
C GLN A 254 -6.99 -28.52 -26.11
N THR A 255 -6.44 -27.92 -25.06
CA THR A 255 -5.98 -28.58 -23.83
C THR A 255 -7.09 -29.32 -23.10
N GLY A 256 -8.33 -28.84 -23.21
CA GLY A 256 -9.47 -29.42 -22.51
C GLY A 256 -10.73 -28.57 -22.60
N ARG A 257 -11.84 -29.23 -22.25
CA ARG A 257 -13.19 -28.67 -22.19
C ARG A 257 -13.70 -28.96 -20.79
N PHE A 258 -13.97 -27.97 -19.95
CA PHE A 258 -14.23 -28.20 -18.52
C PHE A 258 -15.68 -27.90 -18.16
N ASN A 259 -16.43 -28.89 -17.66
CA ASN A 259 -17.74 -28.65 -17.05
C ASN A 259 -18.05 -29.52 -15.81
N LEU A 260 -17.16 -30.45 -15.43
CA LEU A 260 -17.33 -31.37 -14.30
C LEU A 260 -16.67 -30.82 -13.02
N ASN A 261 -17.24 -31.16 -11.86
CA ASN A 261 -16.73 -30.79 -10.53
C ASN A 261 -15.92 -31.97 -9.92
N ASP A 262 -14.87 -32.37 -10.62
CA ASP A 262 -13.96 -33.43 -10.19
C ASP A 262 -12.55 -33.19 -10.75
N ALA A 263 -11.66 -34.17 -10.62
CA ALA A 263 -10.30 -34.14 -11.16
C ALA A 263 -10.14 -35.03 -12.42
N SER A 264 -11.23 -35.28 -13.16
CA SER A 264 -11.17 -36.09 -14.39
C SER A 264 -10.29 -35.44 -15.45
N HIS A 265 -9.42 -36.25 -16.04
CA HIS A 265 -8.35 -35.80 -16.93
C HIS A 265 -8.90 -35.31 -18.29
N PRO A 266 -8.39 -34.21 -18.87
CA PRO A 266 -8.78 -33.79 -20.21
C PRO A 266 -8.19 -34.72 -21.30
N ASP A 267 -8.98 -34.97 -22.33
CA ASP A 267 -8.63 -35.77 -23.52
C ASP A 267 -8.72 -34.95 -24.81
N ASN A 268 -8.67 -33.62 -24.69
CA ASN A 268 -8.82 -32.63 -25.75
C ASN A 268 -10.21 -32.64 -26.46
N VAL A 269 -11.18 -33.47 -26.04
CA VAL A 269 -12.48 -33.65 -26.72
C VAL A 269 -13.67 -33.57 -25.77
N ASN A 270 -13.70 -34.43 -24.76
CA ASN A 270 -14.82 -34.62 -23.84
C ASN A 270 -14.76 -33.64 -22.66
N PRO A 271 -15.92 -33.31 -22.05
CA PRO A 271 -15.93 -32.50 -20.84
C PRO A 271 -15.18 -33.17 -19.68
N SER A 272 -14.34 -32.39 -19.00
CA SER A 272 -13.37 -32.81 -17.99
C SER A 272 -13.56 -32.04 -16.67
N GLY A 273 -12.85 -32.50 -15.64
CA GLY A 273 -12.91 -32.00 -14.28
C GLY A 273 -12.10 -30.74 -14.05
N VAL A 274 -12.72 -29.68 -13.54
CA VAL A 274 -12.03 -28.40 -13.35
C VAL A 274 -10.94 -28.45 -12.30
N ASN A 275 -11.09 -29.30 -11.28
CA ASN A 275 -10.12 -29.49 -10.21
C ASN A 275 -8.84 -30.18 -10.72
N TRP A 276 -8.85 -30.71 -11.95
CA TRP A 276 -7.62 -31.12 -12.62
C TRP A 276 -6.69 -29.93 -12.86
N LEU A 277 -7.21 -28.71 -13.07
CA LEU A 277 -6.40 -27.52 -13.28
C LEU A 277 -5.74 -27.00 -12.00
N ASP A 278 -6.20 -27.40 -10.81
CA ASP A 278 -5.75 -26.81 -9.54
C ASP A 278 -4.23 -26.89 -9.36
N GLY A 279 -3.60 -25.73 -9.11
CA GLY A 279 -2.17 -25.63 -8.89
C GLY A 279 -1.29 -26.01 -10.09
N ARG A 280 -1.82 -26.02 -11.32
CA ARG A 280 -1.07 -26.45 -12.52
C ARG A 280 -0.50 -25.32 -13.36
N CYS A 281 0.48 -25.73 -14.17
CA CYS A 281 1.13 -24.97 -15.21
C CYS A 281 1.03 -25.76 -16.53
N VAL A 282 0.72 -25.09 -17.64
CA VAL A 282 0.84 -25.66 -18.99
C VAL A 282 1.33 -24.57 -19.94
N SER A 283 2.32 -24.89 -20.78
CA SER A 283 2.93 -23.92 -21.70
C SER A 283 3.01 -24.47 -23.12
N TYR A 284 3.02 -23.58 -24.11
CA TYR A 284 2.97 -23.90 -25.54
C TYR A 284 3.92 -23.01 -26.34
N ARG A 285 4.58 -23.60 -27.34
CA ARG A 285 5.13 -22.85 -28.47
C ARG A 285 4.06 -22.73 -29.53
N VAL A 286 3.76 -21.50 -29.95
CA VAL A 286 2.71 -21.21 -30.94
C VAL A 286 3.20 -20.34 -32.09
N PHE A 287 4.51 -20.11 -32.20
CA PHE A 287 5.08 -19.23 -33.24
C PHE A 287 4.88 -19.73 -34.69
N ALA A 288 4.71 -21.04 -34.92
CA ALA A 288 4.62 -21.66 -36.25
C ALA A 288 3.25 -22.35 -36.49
N PRO A 289 2.77 -22.44 -37.75
CA PRO A 289 1.60 -23.23 -38.11
C PRO A 289 1.94 -24.71 -38.31
N GLY A 290 0.92 -25.56 -38.41
CA GLY A 290 1.06 -27.00 -38.50
C GLY A 290 1.32 -27.66 -37.14
N ASN A 291 1.80 -28.90 -37.18
CA ASN A 291 1.98 -29.74 -36.00
C ASN A 291 2.97 -29.14 -34.99
N LEU A 292 2.52 -28.99 -33.74
CA LEU A 292 3.30 -28.47 -32.62
C LEU A 292 3.87 -29.59 -31.72
N PRO A 293 5.03 -29.36 -31.07
CA PRO A 293 5.65 -30.35 -30.19
C PRO A 293 4.80 -30.69 -28.95
N PRO A 294 4.94 -31.91 -28.39
CA PRO A 294 4.24 -32.30 -27.17
C PRO A 294 4.59 -31.39 -26.00
N VAL A 295 3.62 -31.16 -25.13
CA VAL A 295 3.79 -30.31 -23.94
C VAL A 295 3.75 -31.13 -22.66
N ALA A 296 4.29 -30.58 -21.57
CA ALA A 296 4.28 -31.18 -20.25
C ALA A 296 3.54 -30.31 -19.23
N SER A 297 2.88 -30.96 -18.28
CA SER A 297 2.25 -30.36 -17.10
C SER A 297 2.69 -31.11 -15.85
N ASN A 298 2.54 -30.48 -14.67
CA ASN A 298 2.93 -31.05 -13.38
C ASN A 298 4.44 -31.45 -13.29
N LEU A 299 5.30 -30.69 -13.98
CA LEU A 299 6.75 -30.73 -13.76
C LEU A 299 7.10 -30.05 -12.42
N PRO A 300 8.16 -30.51 -11.72
CA PRO A 300 8.63 -29.86 -10.49
C PRO A 300 9.17 -28.45 -10.78
N ALA A 301 9.20 -27.59 -9.75
CA ALA A 301 9.67 -26.21 -9.90
C ALA A 301 11.12 -26.16 -10.46
N ASN A 302 11.36 -25.29 -11.44
CA ASN A 302 12.61 -25.21 -12.20
C ASN A 302 13.08 -26.56 -12.78
N ASN A 303 12.13 -27.45 -13.09
CA ASN A 303 12.35 -28.85 -13.47
C ASN A 303 13.32 -29.61 -12.55
N THR A 304 13.40 -29.24 -11.26
CA THR A 304 14.41 -29.76 -10.32
C THR A 304 13.76 -30.49 -9.15
N ILE A 305 14.24 -31.70 -8.85
CA ILE A 305 13.93 -32.43 -7.60
C ILE A 305 15.15 -32.46 -6.67
N PHE A 306 14.90 -32.27 -5.38
CA PHE A 306 15.91 -32.38 -4.32
C PHE A 306 15.60 -33.62 -3.48
N VAL A 307 16.60 -34.45 -3.20
CA VAL A 307 16.45 -35.71 -2.45
C VAL A 307 17.60 -35.79 -1.44
N ASN A 308 17.34 -35.99 -0.14
CA ASN A 308 18.45 -36.29 0.76
C ASN A 308 18.81 -37.78 0.70
N GLN A 309 20.07 -38.15 0.96
CA GLN A 309 20.45 -39.56 1.02
C GLN A 309 19.61 -40.29 2.09
N GLY A 310 18.87 -41.33 1.67
CA GLY A 310 17.91 -42.09 2.48
C GLY A 310 16.43 -41.74 2.23
N GLU A 311 16.13 -40.61 1.59
CA GLU A 311 14.76 -40.20 1.24
C GLU A 311 14.35 -40.71 -0.14
N THR A 312 13.04 -40.78 -0.40
CA THR A 312 12.47 -41.06 -1.72
C THR A 312 11.52 -39.94 -2.13
N VAL A 313 11.74 -39.37 -3.32
CA VAL A 313 10.86 -38.38 -3.94
C VAL A 313 10.23 -38.99 -5.18
N SER A 314 8.92 -38.79 -5.35
CA SER A 314 8.18 -39.25 -6.53
C SER A 314 7.40 -38.10 -7.16
N ILE A 315 7.39 -38.04 -8.49
CA ILE A 315 6.65 -37.05 -9.28
C ILE A 315 5.84 -37.73 -10.39
N ALA A 316 4.77 -37.07 -10.82
CA ALA A 316 3.87 -37.56 -11.86
C ALA A 316 3.57 -36.49 -12.94
N PRO A 317 4.58 -36.00 -13.70
CA PRO A 317 4.34 -35.12 -14.83
C PRO A 317 3.52 -35.82 -15.91
N GLN A 318 2.62 -35.07 -16.54
CA GLN A 318 1.71 -35.54 -17.59
C GLN A 318 2.03 -34.81 -18.88
N PHE A 319 2.08 -35.55 -19.98
CA PHE A 319 2.42 -35.03 -21.30
C PHE A 319 1.22 -35.17 -22.23
N SER A 320 1.07 -34.27 -23.18
CA SER A 320 -0.07 -34.24 -24.10
C SER A 320 0.32 -33.70 -25.47
N GLY A 321 -0.31 -34.24 -26.50
CA GLY A 321 -0.34 -33.61 -27.82
C GLY A 321 -1.15 -32.32 -27.74
N PRO A 322 -0.64 -31.16 -28.20
CA PRO A 322 -1.39 -29.91 -28.13
C PRO A 322 -2.62 -29.90 -29.06
N GLU A 323 -2.58 -30.57 -30.21
CA GLU A 323 -3.72 -30.72 -31.12
C GLU A 323 -4.70 -31.83 -30.68
N VAL A 324 -5.93 -31.78 -31.22
CA VAL A 324 -6.98 -32.76 -30.89
C VAL A 324 -6.73 -34.10 -31.58
N GLY A 325 -6.83 -35.19 -30.81
CA GLY A 325 -6.81 -36.56 -31.33
C GLY A 325 -5.42 -37.18 -31.50
N GLN A 326 -4.36 -36.48 -31.09
CA GLN A 326 -2.99 -37.00 -31.07
C GLN A 326 -2.75 -38.00 -29.94
N THR A 327 -1.72 -38.83 -30.12
CA THR A 327 -1.13 -39.65 -29.07
C THR A 327 0.35 -39.29 -28.86
N VAL A 328 0.83 -39.38 -27.62
CA VAL A 328 2.22 -39.07 -27.27
C VAL A 328 2.93 -40.29 -26.73
N ARG A 329 4.14 -40.53 -27.24
CA ARG A 329 5.05 -41.57 -26.79
C ARG A 329 6.21 -40.96 -26.01
N LEU A 330 6.46 -41.47 -24.80
CA LEU A 330 7.59 -41.07 -23.98
C LEU A 330 8.77 -42.04 -24.11
N ALA A 331 9.98 -41.49 -24.21
CA ALA A 331 11.24 -42.19 -24.00
C ALA A 331 11.98 -41.52 -22.84
N VAL A 332 12.19 -42.26 -21.75
CA VAL A 332 12.83 -41.76 -20.52
C VAL A 332 14.25 -42.30 -20.47
N ASN A 333 15.23 -41.41 -20.41
CA ASN A 333 16.63 -41.76 -20.17
C ASN A 333 17.05 -41.23 -18.79
N THR A 334 17.27 -42.13 -17.84
CA THR A 334 17.75 -41.80 -16.49
C THR A 334 19.26 -41.56 -16.43
N ASN A 335 19.99 -41.69 -17.54
CA ASN A 335 21.45 -41.63 -17.63
C ASN A 335 22.17 -42.58 -16.64
N GLY A 336 21.54 -43.72 -16.32
CA GLY A 336 22.10 -44.71 -15.39
C GLY A 336 22.00 -44.32 -13.91
N LEU A 337 21.24 -43.27 -13.56
CA LEU A 337 21.03 -42.83 -12.19
C LEU A 337 20.52 -44.00 -11.32
N CYS A 338 21.32 -44.39 -10.32
CA CYS A 338 20.95 -45.49 -9.42
C CYS A 338 19.69 -45.14 -8.61
N ASN A 339 19.05 -46.15 -8.02
CA ASN A 339 17.89 -45.99 -7.14
C ASN A 339 16.74 -45.16 -7.75
N THR A 340 16.62 -45.19 -9.07
CA THR A 340 15.61 -44.49 -9.85
C THR A 340 14.72 -45.51 -10.55
N SER A 341 13.41 -45.38 -10.41
CA SER A 341 12.42 -46.22 -11.09
C SER A 341 11.35 -45.36 -11.75
N TYR A 342 10.79 -45.83 -12.86
CA TYR A 342 9.71 -45.12 -13.53
C TYR A 342 8.73 -46.07 -14.23
N SER A 343 7.50 -45.59 -14.44
CA SER A 343 6.50 -46.22 -15.31
C SER A 343 5.73 -45.16 -16.09
N VAL A 344 5.20 -45.52 -17.26
CA VAL A 344 4.36 -44.65 -18.08
C VAL A 344 2.97 -45.26 -18.19
N THR A 345 1.93 -44.48 -17.92
CA THR A 345 0.51 -44.88 -18.02
C THR A 345 -0.23 -43.99 -18.99
N ASN A 346 -1.24 -44.53 -19.69
CA ASN A 346 -1.98 -43.92 -20.81
C ASN A 346 -1.13 -43.74 -22.09
N THR A 347 -1.81 -43.56 -23.23
CA THR A 347 -1.19 -43.42 -24.57
C THR A 347 -1.56 -42.10 -25.26
N VAL A 348 -2.76 -41.56 -25.05
CA VAL A 348 -3.17 -40.25 -25.58
C VAL A 348 -2.39 -39.15 -24.85
N ASN A 349 -2.63 -39.04 -23.54
CA ASN A 349 -1.96 -38.11 -22.63
C ASN A 349 -1.17 -38.92 -21.57
N PRO A 350 0.07 -39.37 -21.88
CA PRO A 350 0.84 -40.24 -21.00
C PRO A 350 1.27 -39.52 -19.71
N THR A 351 1.18 -40.24 -18.59
CA THR A 351 1.70 -39.81 -17.28
C THR A 351 2.96 -40.60 -16.97
N LEU A 352 4.05 -39.89 -16.64
CA LEU A 352 5.30 -40.48 -16.18
C LEU A 352 5.30 -40.52 -14.66
N ASN A 353 5.11 -41.70 -14.07
CA ASN A 353 5.32 -41.91 -12.64
C ASN A 353 6.82 -42.16 -12.42
N LEU A 354 7.55 -41.17 -11.91
CA LEU A 354 9.00 -41.24 -11.68
C LEU A 354 9.28 -41.20 -10.17
N SER A 355 10.15 -42.08 -9.69
CA SER A 355 10.58 -42.15 -8.29
C SER A 355 12.11 -42.23 -8.18
N VAL A 356 12.69 -41.44 -7.29
CA VAL A 356 14.14 -41.39 -7.02
C VAL A 356 14.39 -41.49 -5.52
N THR A 357 15.15 -42.51 -5.12
CA THR A 357 15.65 -42.66 -3.75
C THR A 357 17.10 -42.22 -3.64
N GLY A 358 17.39 -41.30 -2.71
CA GLY A 358 18.74 -40.82 -2.45
C GLY A 358 19.63 -41.92 -1.85
N GLY A 359 20.80 -42.14 -2.43
CA GLY A 359 21.74 -43.17 -2.03
C GLY A 359 23.19 -42.75 -2.32
N ALA A 360 24.16 -43.45 -1.74
CA ALA A 360 25.58 -43.10 -1.92
C ALA A 360 26.03 -43.09 -3.40
N CYS A 361 25.34 -43.85 -4.26
CA CYS A 361 25.64 -43.97 -5.69
C CYS A 361 25.02 -42.87 -6.59
N ASN A 362 24.17 -41.98 -6.07
CA ASN A 362 23.57 -40.89 -6.85
C ASN A 362 23.74 -39.50 -6.23
N ILE A 363 24.58 -39.35 -5.19
CA ILE A 363 24.96 -38.04 -4.59
C ILE A 363 25.46 -37.08 -5.68
N GLY A 364 25.02 -35.82 -5.61
CA GLY A 364 25.40 -34.74 -6.51
C GLY A 364 24.25 -34.32 -7.42
N THR A 365 24.58 -33.65 -8.53
CA THR A 365 23.59 -33.24 -9.54
C THR A 365 23.62 -34.19 -10.72
N SER A 366 22.46 -34.63 -11.18
CA SER A 366 22.24 -35.48 -12.35
C SER A 366 21.03 -34.97 -13.14
N THR A 367 20.84 -35.47 -14.37
CA THR A 367 19.68 -35.10 -15.19
C THR A 367 19.02 -36.35 -15.76
N ILE A 368 17.71 -36.47 -15.58
CA ILE A 368 16.85 -37.44 -16.26
C ILE A 368 16.25 -36.72 -17.47
N LEU A 369 16.43 -37.28 -18.67
CA LEU A 369 15.91 -36.70 -19.91
C LEU A 369 14.64 -37.43 -20.33
N VAL A 370 13.51 -36.73 -20.34
CA VAL A 370 12.25 -37.24 -20.89
C VAL A 370 12.08 -36.69 -22.30
N THR A 371 12.06 -37.56 -23.30
CA THR A 371 11.74 -37.19 -24.69
C THR A 371 10.30 -37.56 -24.99
N ALA A 372 9.49 -36.60 -25.42
CA ALA A 372 8.10 -36.82 -25.82
C ALA A 372 7.96 -36.62 -27.32
N THR A 373 7.31 -37.56 -28.01
CA THR A 373 7.07 -37.53 -29.46
C THR A 373 5.58 -37.76 -29.72
N ASP A 374 4.94 -36.88 -30.50
CA ASP A 374 3.56 -37.06 -30.98
C ASP A 374 3.49 -37.91 -32.27
N ASP A 375 2.26 -38.21 -32.69
CA ASP A 375 1.90 -38.87 -33.94
C ASP A 375 1.37 -37.93 -35.03
N GLY A 376 1.62 -36.62 -34.90
CA GLY A 376 1.26 -35.63 -35.92
C GLY A 376 2.07 -35.77 -37.21
N ALA A 377 1.76 -34.93 -38.20
CA ALA A 377 2.36 -35.01 -39.54
C ALA A 377 2.97 -33.66 -39.98
N PRO A 378 4.32 -33.51 -40.01
CA PRO A 378 5.33 -34.45 -39.49
C PRO A 378 5.31 -34.51 -37.96
N SER A 379 5.67 -35.66 -37.39
CA SER A 379 5.73 -35.86 -35.93
C SER A 379 6.75 -34.91 -35.31
N GLN A 380 6.37 -34.19 -34.26
CA GLN A 380 7.29 -33.34 -33.52
C GLN A 380 7.86 -34.09 -32.30
N THR A 381 8.88 -33.50 -31.68
CA THR A 381 9.52 -34.09 -30.49
C THR A 381 10.11 -32.99 -29.63
N GLU A 382 9.86 -33.08 -28.33
CA GLU A 382 10.38 -32.14 -27.32
C GLU A 382 11.12 -32.90 -26.21
N GLN A 383 12.08 -32.23 -25.58
CA GLN A 383 12.88 -32.79 -24.50
C GLN A 383 12.68 -32.00 -23.20
N PHE A 384 12.31 -32.72 -22.16
CA PHE A 384 12.08 -32.20 -20.81
C PHE A 384 13.18 -32.74 -19.89
N PRO A 385 14.29 -31.99 -19.69
CA PRO A 385 15.31 -32.34 -18.72
C PRO A 385 14.78 -32.10 -17.30
N ILE A 386 14.85 -33.12 -16.46
CA ILE A 386 14.54 -33.07 -15.03
C ILE A 386 15.85 -33.20 -14.26
N THR A 387 16.25 -32.13 -13.58
CA THR A 387 17.44 -32.09 -12.74
C THR A 387 17.16 -32.80 -11.41
N VAL A 388 18.06 -33.68 -11.01
CA VAL A 388 18.02 -34.38 -9.73
C VAL A 388 19.22 -33.93 -8.91
N VAL A 389 18.98 -33.39 -7.72
CA VAL A 389 20.03 -33.02 -6.76
C VAL A 389 19.90 -33.94 -5.54
N VAL A 390 20.85 -34.88 -5.39
CA VAL A 390 20.90 -35.75 -4.21
C VAL A 390 21.94 -35.22 -3.22
N ASN A 391 21.48 -34.85 -2.03
CA ASN A 391 22.36 -34.34 -0.98
C ASN A 391 23.06 -35.50 -0.23
N PRO A 392 24.35 -35.38 0.10
CA PRO A 392 25.07 -36.34 0.95
C PRO A 392 24.46 -36.39 2.36
N PRO A 393 24.81 -37.38 3.20
CA PRO A 393 24.33 -37.44 4.57
C PRO A 393 24.87 -36.23 5.34
N ALA A 394 24.05 -35.67 6.23
CA ALA A 394 24.47 -34.50 6.99
C ALA A 394 25.67 -34.83 7.91
N VAL A 395 26.81 -34.19 7.66
CA VAL A 395 28.04 -34.37 8.46
C VAL A 395 27.97 -33.54 9.73
N SER A 396 28.30 -34.14 10.87
CA SER A 396 28.34 -33.42 12.15
C SER A 396 29.65 -32.68 12.34
N SER A 397 29.60 -31.41 12.72
CA SER A 397 30.76 -30.61 13.13
C SER A 397 30.48 -29.86 14.43
N GLN A 398 31.46 -29.79 15.32
CA GLN A 398 31.36 -29.07 16.59
C GLN A 398 32.24 -27.83 16.55
N TRP A 399 31.72 -26.74 17.10
CA TRP A 399 32.51 -25.53 17.34
C TRP A 399 33.46 -25.75 18.53
N THR A 400 34.76 -25.52 18.32
CA THR A 400 35.79 -25.63 19.36
C THR A 400 36.20 -24.26 19.92
N GLY A 401 36.16 -23.22 19.08
CA GLY A 401 36.64 -21.87 19.42
C GLY A 401 38.14 -21.80 19.76
N SER A 402 38.92 -22.81 19.37
CA SER A 402 40.32 -22.99 19.80
C SER A 402 41.25 -21.86 19.36
N VAL A 403 41.00 -21.24 18.21
CA VAL A 403 41.84 -20.15 17.67
C VAL A 403 41.23 -18.78 17.94
N SER A 404 39.93 -18.59 17.68
CA SER A 404 39.25 -17.30 17.81
C SER A 404 37.73 -17.46 17.99
N SER A 405 36.99 -16.34 18.07
CA SER A 405 35.53 -16.34 18.00
C SER A 405 34.97 -16.25 16.57
N VAL A 406 35.82 -16.17 15.53
CA VAL A 406 35.34 -15.93 14.15
C VAL A 406 34.72 -17.20 13.57
N TYR A 407 33.41 -17.21 13.36
CA TYR A 407 32.64 -18.38 12.88
C TYR A 407 33.23 -18.98 11.59
N THR A 408 33.67 -18.13 10.66
CA THR A 408 34.17 -18.51 9.34
C THR A 408 35.64 -18.94 9.30
N ALA A 409 36.32 -19.06 10.45
CA ALA A 409 37.68 -19.59 10.51
C ALA A 409 37.64 -21.13 10.60
N PRO A 410 38.19 -21.89 9.62
CA PRO A 410 38.08 -23.35 9.60
C PRO A 410 38.66 -24.05 10.84
N ALA A 411 39.73 -23.48 11.40
CA ALA A 411 40.43 -24.03 12.58
C ALA A 411 39.65 -23.91 13.91
N ASN A 412 38.47 -23.27 13.92
CA ASN A 412 37.54 -23.28 15.07
C ASN A 412 36.49 -24.41 14.99
N TRP A 413 36.57 -25.29 14.00
CA TRP A 413 35.65 -26.40 13.78
C TRP A 413 36.34 -27.75 13.97
N SER A 414 35.64 -28.72 14.57
CA SER A 414 36.20 -30.06 14.83
C SER A 414 36.60 -30.82 13.56
N THR A 415 36.00 -30.48 12.42
CA THR A 415 36.33 -31.01 11.09
C THR A 415 37.44 -30.24 10.36
N SER A 416 37.95 -29.15 10.94
CA SER A 416 38.84 -28.16 10.28
C SER A 416 38.26 -27.55 8.99
N VAL A 417 36.93 -27.57 8.83
CA VAL A 417 36.19 -27.05 7.67
C VAL A 417 35.00 -26.24 8.16
N VAL A 418 34.75 -25.07 7.54
CA VAL A 418 33.58 -24.22 7.87
C VAL A 418 32.29 -24.96 7.45
N PRO A 419 31.28 -25.01 8.32
CA PRO A 419 29.98 -25.61 8.01
C PRO A 419 29.34 -25.08 6.73
N THR A 420 28.60 -25.98 6.08
CA THR A 420 27.79 -25.71 4.87
C THR A 420 26.37 -26.24 5.05
N VAL A 421 25.49 -26.04 4.07
CA VAL A 421 24.11 -26.56 4.02
C VAL A 421 23.96 -28.07 4.29
N SER A 422 25.03 -28.87 4.21
CA SER A 422 25.05 -30.31 4.54
C SER A 422 25.65 -30.62 5.92
N THR A 423 25.87 -29.61 6.78
CA THR A 423 26.56 -29.77 8.08
C THR A 423 25.60 -29.57 9.24
N ASN A 424 25.48 -30.57 10.11
CA ASN A 424 24.83 -30.42 11.41
C ASN A 424 25.83 -29.83 12.41
N VAL A 425 25.53 -28.66 12.96
CA VAL A 425 26.41 -27.91 13.85
C VAL A 425 25.95 -28.01 15.30
N THR A 426 26.88 -28.35 16.20
CA THR A 426 26.71 -28.15 17.64
C THR A 426 27.70 -27.10 18.14
N ILE A 427 27.21 -26.15 18.93
CA ILE A 427 28.04 -25.22 19.72
C ILE A 427 27.95 -25.67 21.18
N PRO A 428 28.97 -26.38 21.71
CA PRO A 428 28.94 -26.92 23.05
C PRO A 428 29.38 -25.89 24.10
N ALA A 429 28.87 -26.03 25.33
CA ALA A 429 29.28 -25.18 26.46
C ALA A 429 30.76 -25.33 26.85
N THR A 430 31.43 -26.38 26.37
CA THR A 430 32.87 -26.63 26.55
C THR A 430 33.77 -25.86 25.57
N ALA A 431 33.20 -25.13 24.60
CA ALA A 431 33.97 -24.33 23.65
C ALA A 431 34.75 -23.20 24.36
N VAL A 432 36.02 -23.02 23.98
CA VAL A 432 36.94 -22.08 24.66
C VAL A 432 36.54 -20.62 24.45
N ARG A 433 35.90 -20.32 23.31
CA ARG A 433 35.39 -19.00 22.91
C ARG A 433 34.08 -19.22 22.19
N MET A 434 33.06 -18.41 22.45
CA MET A 434 31.78 -18.53 21.73
C MET A 434 31.86 -17.87 20.35
N PRO A 435 31.18 -18.42 19.33
CA PRO A 435 31.25 -17.92 17.96
C PRO A 435 30.51 -16.59 17.77
N VAL A 436 31.08 -15.77 16.89
CA VAL A 436 30.49 -14.56 16.32
C VAL A 436 30.50 -14.73 14.81
N LEU A 437 29.32 -14.63 14.19
CA LEU A 437 29.12 -14.64 12.75
C LEU A 437 28.77 -13.23 12.27
N SER A 438 29.63 -12.67 11.41
CA SER A 438 29.53 -11.33 10.82
C SER A 438 29.55 -11.33 9.28
N ALA A 439 29.41 -12.50 8.67
CA ALA A 439 29.39 -12.73 7.23
C ALA A 439 28.27 -13.72 6.88
N ALA A 440 28.10 -14.06 5.60
CA ALA A 440 27.18 -15.12 5.18
C ALA A 440 27.77 -16.52 5.49
N ALA A 441 26.96 -17.40 6.08
CA ALA A 441 27.26 -18.82 6.28
C ALA A 441 25.98 -19.65 6.19
N SER A 442 26.12 -20.96 5.98
CA SER A 442 24.99 -21.88 5.90
C SER A 442 25.24 -23.15 6.70
N VAL A 443 24.20 -23.73 7.28
CA VAL A 443 24.21 -25.03 7.97
C VAL A 443 23.03 -25.89 7.53
N ASN A 444 23.09 -27.20 7.77
CA ASN A 444 21.89 -28.01 7.78
C ASN A 444 21.05 -27.66 9.01
N SER A 445 21.47 -28.13 10.19
CA SER A 445 20.84 -27.83 11.48
C SER A 445 21.84 -27.18 12.45
N LEU A 446 21.34 -26.40 13.41
CA LEU A 446 22.11 -25.75 14.46
C LEU A 446 21.58 -26.15 15.84
N THR A 447 22.45 -26.62 16.72
CA THR A 447 22.21 -26.79 18.15
C THR A 447 23.17 -25.90 18.94
N ILE A 448 22.63 -25.09 19.85
CA ILE A 448 23.40 -24.34 20.85
C ILE A 448 23.11 -24.96 22.21
N ASP A 449 24.12 -25.53 22.87
CA ASP A 449 23.94 -26.18 24.16
C ASP A 449 23.71 -25.16 25.29
N ALA A 450 23.08 -25.61 26.38
CA ALA A 450 22.90 -24.79 27.58
C ALA A 450 24.27 -24.40 28.17
N GLY A 451 24.53 -23.10 28.29
CA GLY A 451 25.85 -22.55 28.68
C GLY A 451 26.74 -22.14 27.49
N ALA A 452 26.36 -22.45 26.26
CA ALA A 452 26.97 -21.92 25.04
C ALA A 452 26.17 -20.72 24.49
N SER A 453 26.68 -20.04 23.45
CA SER A 453 25.95 -18.98 22.73
C SER A 453 26.42 -18.84 21.28
N LEU A 454 25.62 -18.18 20.44
CA LEU A 454 26.03 -17.72 19.11
C LEU A 454 25.63 -16.25 18.95
N THR A 455 26.58 -15.39 18.60
CA THR A 455 26.28 -14.01 18.22
C THR A 455 26.20 -13.87 16.70
N LEU A 456 25.03 -13.46 16.21
CA LEU A 456 24.80 -13.09 14.81
C LEU A 456 24.90 -11.57 14.68
N ALA A 457 26.13 -11.07 14.55
CA ALA A 457 26.40 -9.64 14.42
C ALA A 457 25.90 -9.12 13.07
N GLY A 458 25.36 -7.90 12.99
CA GLY A 458 25.13 -7.25 11.69
C GLY A 458 26.48 -7.00 10.99
N PRO A 459 26.67 -7.31 9.69
CA PRO A 459 25.69 -7.71 8.68
C PRO A 459 25.64 -9.23 8.38
N GLY A 460 25.99 -10.08 9.35
CA GLY A 460 26.05 -11.53 9.19
C GLY A 460 24.70 -12.18 8.89
N THR A 461 24.74 -13.22 8.06
CA THR A 461 23.56 -14.00 7.65
C THR A 461 23.83 -15.48 7.89
N LEU A 462 22.90 -16.17 8.58
CA LEU A 462 22.92 -17.62 8.74
C LEU A 462 21.74 -18.23 8.00
N THR A 463 22.03 -19.07 7.01
CA THR A 463 21.01 -19.86 6.30
C THR A 463 20.92 -21.27 6.90
N VAL A 464 19.71 -21.73 7.21
CA VAL A 464 19.45 -23.03 7.86
C VAL A 464 18.46 -23.85 7.06
N ASN A 465 18.76 -25.13 6.81
CA ASN A 465 17.86 -26.02 6.07
C ASN A 465 16.96 -26.86 7.00
N GLY A 466 17.44 -27.19 8.20
CA GLY A 466 16.76 -27.98 9.22
C GLY A 466 16.51 -27.20 10.51
N THR A 467 16.65 -27.87 11.65
CA THR A 467 16.26 -27.35 12.96
C THR A 467 17.28 -26.36 13.53
N VAL A 468 16.78 -25.33 14.22
CA VAL A 468 17.57 -24.41 15.06
C VAL A 468 17.15 -24.57 16.52
N LEU A 469 17.92 -25.34 17.28
CA LEU A 469 17.66 -25.64 18.70
C LEU A 469 18.52 -24.74 19.60
N THR A 470 17.89 -23.79 20.28
CA THR A 470 18.58 -22.81 21.15
C THR A 470 18.38 -23.15 22.63
N ASN A 471 19.25 -24.02 23.18
CA ASN A 471 19.33 -24.22 24.63
C ASN A 471 20.28 -23.20 25.30
N GLY A 472 21.26 -22.71 24.55
CA GLY A 472 21.94 -21.43 24.78
C GLY A 472 21.42 -20.34 23.84
N PRO A 473 21.61 -19.04 24.14
CA PRO A 473 21.08 -17.95 23.33
C PRO A 473 21.75 -17.85 21.95
N LEU A 474 20.91 -17.69 20.93
CA LEU A 474 21.29 -17.06 19.66
C LEU A 474 20.86 -15.60 19.75
N SER A 475 21.78 -14.66 19.58
CA SER A 475 21.49 -13.23 19.75
C SER A 475 22.21 -12.35 18.74
N GLY A 476 21.64 -11.19 18.43
CA GLY A 476 22.28 -10.14 17.65
C GLY A 476 21.39 -9.55 16.57
N GLU A 477 22.00 -8.72 15.74
CA GLU A 477 21.31 -7.80 14.82
C GLU A 477 21.40 -8.24 13.35
N GLY A 478 22.00 -9.41 13.07
CA GLY A 478 22.06 -10.03 11.75
C GLY A 478 20.80 -10.83 11.37
N MET A 479 20.91 -11.63 10.31
CA MET A 479 19.79 -12.24 9.58
C MET A 479 19.79 -13.77 9.66
N LEU A 480 18.71 -14.37 10.16
CA LEU A 480 18.47 -15.82 10.09
C LEU A 480 17.51 -16.11 8.93
N VAL A 481 17.88 -17.05 8.06
CA VAL A 481 17.09 -17.44 6.88
C VAL A 481 16.79 -18.93 6.94
N THR A 482 15.52 -19.32 6.89
CA THR A 482 15.13 -20.73 6.73
C THR A 482 14.97 -21.07 5.25
N ALA A 483 15.63 -22.13 4.77
CA ALA A 483 15.79 -22.37 3.31
C ALA A 483 15.67 -23.84 2.88
N GLY A 484 15.38 -24.77 3.80
CA GLY A 484 15.19 -26.18 3.46
C GLY A 484 13.80 -26.48 2.87
N SER A 485 13.68 -27.65 2.26
CA SER A 485 12.48 -28.13 1.54
C SER A 485 11.30 -28.50 2.44
N ALA A 486 11.51 -28.65 3.74
CA ALA A 486 10.47 -28.92 4.75
C ALA A 486 10.46 -27.83 5.82
N ALA A 487 9.34 -27.66 6.53
CA ALA A 487 9.18 -26.59 7.52
C ALA A 487 10.20 -26.71 8.67
N GLN A 488 10.96 -25.65 8.95
CA GLN A 488 11.99 -25.66 10.00
C GLN A 488 11.38 -25.50 11.40
N SER A 489 12.02 -26.11 12.40
CA SER A 489 11.72 -25.86 13.83
C SER A 489 12.71 -24.86 14.41
N LEU A 490 12.22 -23.79 15.05
CA LEU A 490 13.01 -22.66 15.54
C LEU A 490 12.82 -22.42 17.04
N GLY A 491 13.91 -22.50 17.81
CA GLY A 491 13.94 -22.18 19.24
C GLY A 491 14.27 -23.38 20.14
N GLY A 492 14.30 -23.13 21.45
CA GLY A 492 14.58 -24.11 22.48
C GLY A 492 14.29 -23.54 23.86
N SER A 493 15.01 -23.98 24.90
CA SER A 493 14.83 -23.44 26.26
C SER A 493 15.33 -22.00 26.44
N SER A 494 16.15 -21.49 25.52
CA SER A 494 16.66 -20.12 25.50
C SER A 494 16.12 -19.31 24.32
N ARG A 495 16.00 -17.99 24.51
CA ARG A 495 15.42 -17.08 23.51
C ARG A 495 16.37 -16.90 22.32
N LEU A 496 15.84 -17.14 21.13
CA LEU A 496 16.45 -16.79 19.85
C LEU A 496 16.09 -15.33 19.55
N THR A 497 17.08 -14.46 19.36
CA THR A 497 16.88 -13.03 19.02
C THR A 497 17.72 -12.65 17.79
N VAL A 498 17.07 -12.09 16.77
CA VAL A 498 17.73 -11.67 15.51
C VAL A 498 17.25 -10.31 15.04
N GLY A 499 18.07 -9.62 14.23
CA GLY A 499 17.67 -8.41 13.53
C GLY A 499 16.59 -8.71 12.49
N THR A 500 16.88 -9.70 11.63
CA THR A 500 15.97 -10.15 10.58
C THR A 500 15.74 -11.65 10.69
N LEU A 501 14.47 -12.08 10.58
CA LEU A 501 14.09 -13.46 10.37
C LEU A 501 13.38 -13.57 9.01
N GLU A 502 13.94 -14.33 8.10
CA GLU A 502 13.29 -14.71 6.84
C GLU A 502 12.85 -16.18 6.90
N VAL A 503 11.55 -16.39 6.82
CA VAL A 503 10.93 -17.73 6.77
C VAL A 503 10.75 -18.13 5.31
N GLY A 504 11.45 -19.18 4.89
CA GLY A 504 11.39 -19.74 3.54
C GLY A 504 10.02 -20.29 3.16
N SER A 505 9.85 -20.63 1.88
CA SER A 505 8.57 -21.08 1.30
C SER A 505 7.99 -22.34 1.95
N ALA A 506 8.83 -23.23 2.48
CA ALA A 506 8.40 -24.41 3.24
C ALA A 506 7.76 -24.07 4.61
N GLY A 507 7.89 -22.82 5.07
CA GLY A 507 7.40 -22.35 6.36
C GLY A 507 8.32 -22.70 7.53
N ALA A 508 7.92 -22.30 8.73
CA ALA A 508 8.60 -22.63 9.96
C ALA A 508 7.61 -22.76 11.13
N SER A 509 8.07 -23.36 12.22
CA SER A 509 7.31 -23.51 13.46
C SER A 509 8.20 -23.24 14.67
N LEU A 510 7.64 -22.65 15.72
CA LEU A 510 8.40 -22.34 16.93
C LEU A 510 8.44 -23.54 17.88
N SER A 511 9.61 -23.79 18.45
CA SER A 511 9.90 -24.75 19.52
C SER A 511 10.43 -24.07 20.79
N GLY A 512 10.56 -22.74 20.77
CA GLY A 512 10.90 -21.90 21.92
C GLY A 512 10.66 -20.42 21.62
N PRO A 513 10.98 -19.51 22.56
CA PRO A 513 10.73 -18.08 22.39
C PRO A 513 11.65 -17.45 21.33
N VAL A 514 11.04 -16.71 20.40
CA VAL A 514 11.72 -16.00 19.31
C VAL A 514 11.43 -14.50 19.39
N ALA A 515 12.46 -13.68 19.16
CA ALA A 515 12.34 -12.24 19.07
C ALA A 515 13.02 -11.68 17.81
N VAL A 516 12.41 -10.66 17.20
CA VAL A 516 12.89 -9.99 15.99
C VAL A 516 12.95 -8.49 16.23
N SER A 517 14.09 -7.83 15.99
CA SER A 517 14.27 -6.38 16.24
C SER A 517 14.04 -5.47 15.03
N ARG A 518 14.12 -5.97 13.79
CA ARG A 518 13.83 -5.19 12.57
C ARG A 518 12.77 -5.79 11.67
N LEU A 519 13.00 -6.98 11.11
CA LEU A 519 12.20 -7.46 9.98
C LEU A 519 11.87 -8.95 10.09
N LEU A 520 10.58 -9.28 10.07
CA LEU A 520 10.09 -10.63 9.86
C LEU A 520 9.54 -10.73 8.44
N THR A 521 10.28 -11.41 7.55
CA THR A 521 9.85 -11.69 6.18
C THR A 521 9.27 -13.09 6.11
N LEU A 522 8.06 -13.23 5.56
CA LEU A 522 7.37 -14.51 5.42
C LEU A 522 7.19 -14.83 3.93
N ASN A 523 7.98 -15.78 3.42
CA ASN A 523 7.74 -16.44 2.14
C ASN A 523 6.92 -17.73 2.31
N GLY A 524 6.92 -18.31 3.52
CA GLY A 524 6.04 -19.38 3.97
C GLY A 524 5.45 -19.06 5.35
N ASN A 525 4.50 -19.89 5.81
CA ASN A 525 3.82 -19.67 7.09
C ASN A 525 4.74 -19.87 8.30
N LEU A 526 4.54 -19.08 9.36
CA LEU A 526 5.22 -19.23 10.65
C LEU A 526 4.19 -19.59 11.74
N THR A 527 4.23 -20.83 12.23
CA THR A 527 3.32 -21.28 13.30
C THR A 527 3.96 -21.08 14.68
N THR A 528 3.32 -20.33 15.58
CA THR A 528 3.94 -20.00 16.88
C THR A 528 3.87 -21.12 17.92
N ASN A 529 3.02 -22.15 17.74
CA ASN A 529 2.90 -23.30 18.66
C ASN A 529 2.77 -22.90 20.16
N ALA A 530 2.03 -21.81 20.43
CA ALA A 530 1.92 -21.17 21.75
C ALA A 530 3.24 -20.71 22.39
N GLN A 531 4.34 -20.70 21.64
CA GLN A 531 5.60 -20.06 22.02
C GLN A 531 5.53 -18.54 21.80
N ALA A 532 6.30 -17.80 22.58
CA ALA A 532 6.35 -16.35 22.45
C ALA A 532 7.10 -15.93 21.17
N LEU A 533 6.39 -15.30 20.24
CA LEU A 533 6.96 -14.50 19.17
C LEU A 533 6.89 -13.02 19.56
N THR A 534 8.03 -12.34 19.72
CA THR A 534 8.08 -10.91 20.06
C THR A 534 8.65 -10.09 18.90
N LEU A 535 7.85 -9.18 18.35
CA LEU A 535 8.35 -8.07 17.52
C LEU A 535 8.79 -6.96 18.47
N LEU A 536 10.11 -6.75 18.56
CA LEU A 536 10.70 -5.83 19.54
C LEU A 536 10.55 -4.37 19.11
N SER A 537 10.64 -3.47 20.08
CA SER A 537 10.77 -2.04 19.80
C SER A 537 11.56 -1.29 20.86
N ASP A 538 12.44 -0.40 20.43
CA ASP A 538 13.23 0.49 21.28
C ASP A 538 13.49 1.85 20.59
N ALA A 539 14.45 2.63 21.11
CA ALA A 539 14.84 3.92 20.56
C ALA A 539 15.57 3.85 19.21
N THR A 540 16.05 2.67 18.78
CA THR A 540 16.66 2.44 17.47
C THR A 540 15.61 2.05 16.42
N GLY A 541 14.52 1.40 16.84
CA GLY A 541 13.30 1.29 16.03
C GLY A 541 12.27 0.29 16.51
N SER A 542 11.22 0.11 15.70
CA SER A 542 10.25 -1.00 15.85
C SER A 542 10.48 -2.05 14.78
N ALA A 543 10.27 -3.32 15.14
CA ALA A 543 10.18 -4.41 14.19
C ALA A 543 8.88 -4.35 13.36
N MET A 544 8.95 -4.85 12.12
CA MET A 544 7.80 -4.96 11.21
C MET A 544 7.77 -6.30 10.48
N VAL A 545 6.59 -6.64 9.94
CA VAL A 545 6.34 -7.90 9.21
C VAL A 545 6.04 -7.63 7.74
N VAL A 546 6.65 -8.41 6.86
CA VAL A 546 6.37 -8.47 5.43
C VAL A 546 5.80 -9.85 5.12
N ASN A 547 4.59 -9.88 4.56
CA ASN A 547 3.88 -11.10 4.18
C ASN A 547 3.89 -11.21 2.65
N ASN A 548 4.63 -12.17 2.10
CA ASN A 548 4.63 -12.40 0.64
C ASN A 548 3.51 -13.39 0.28
N GLY A 549 2.66 -12.99 -0.67
CA GLY A 549 1.49 -13.79 -1.07
C GLY A 549 0.52 -14.05 0.11
N ALA A 550 0.24 -15.32 0.37
CA ALA A 550 -0.65 -15.77 1.45
C ALA A 550 0.08 -16.08 2.77
N ALA A 551 1.41 -15.97 2.82
CA ALA A 551 2.21 -16.38 3.99
C ALA A 551 1.86 -15.55 5.24
N ALA A 552 1.60 -16.22 6.37
CA ALA A 552 1.12 -15.59 7.60
C ALA A 552 1.76 -16.17 8.87
N VAL A 553 1.66 -15.43 9.97
CA VAL A 553 1.91 -15.96 11.31
C VAL A 553 0.63 -16.61 11.83
N THR A 554 0.70 -17.87 12.23
CA THR A 554 -0.41 -18.62 12.82
C THR A 554 -0.20 -18.75 14.33
N GLY A 555 -1.03 -18.03 15.10
CA GLY A 555 -0.96 -17.96 16.56
C GLY A 555 -0.70 -16.53 17.06
N ASN A 556 -0.62 -16.36 18.38
CA ASN A 556 -0.40 -15.06 18.99
C ASN A 556 1.06 -14.61 18.86
N ALA A 557 1.26 -13.30 18.72
CA ALA A 557 2.54 -12.62 18.85
C ALA A 557 2.38 -11.38 19.74
N THR A 558 3.49 -10.93 20.31
CA THR A 558 3.62 -9.67 21.05
C THR A 558 4.24 -8.63 20.11
N VAL A 559 3.58 -7.49 19.93
CA VAL A 559 4.07 -6.37 19.10
C VAL A 559 4.33 -5.17 20.00
N GLN A 560 5.61 -4.91 20.28
CA GLN A 560 6.04 -3.81 21.12
C GLN A 560 6.01 -2.49 20.35
N ARG A 561 5.73 -1.38 21.05
CA ARG A 561 5.74 -0.03 20.47
C ARG A 561 6.39 1.00 21.40
N TYR A 562 7.66 1.27 21.16
CA TYR A 562 8.38 2.42 21.71
C TYR A 562 8.05 3.69 20.90
N ILE A 563 7.88 4.84 21.55
CA ILE A 563 7.70 6.13 20.87
C ILE A 563 8.87 7.06 21.20
N ASN A 564 9.72 7.30 20.19
CA ASN A 564 10.76 8.33 20.24
C ASN A 564 10.11 9.72 20.45
N PRO A 565 10.38 10.43 21.56
CA PRO A 565 9.59 11.60 21.94
C PRO A 565 10.18 12.95 21.55
N ALA A 566 9.29 13.86 21.10
CA ALA A 566 9.47 15.29 21.29
C ALA A 566 9.21 15.71 22.77
N ASN A 567 8.24 15.07 23.43
CA ASN A 567 7.95 15.21 24.87
C ASN A 567 8.19 13.87 25.60
N PRO A 568 9.23 13.75 26.45
CA PRO A 568 9.54 12.50 27.15
C PRO A 568 8.60 12.20 28.33
N GLY A 569 7.95 13.21 28.89
CA GLY A 569 7.07 13.09 30.06
C GLY A 569 5.67 12.58 29.74
N LEU A 570 4.74 12.83 30.66
CA LEU A 570 3.30 12.63 30.42
C LEU A 570 2.85 13.44 29.19
N GLY A 571 1.88 12.90 28.46
CA GLY A 571 1.33 13.51 27.25
C GLY A 571 0.47 12.52 26.48
N TYR A 572 -0.49 13.04 25.71
CA TYR A 572 -1.36 12.23 24.86
C TYR A 572 -0.61 11.63 23.67
N ARG A 573 -0.76 10.32 23.46
CA ARG A 573 -0.21 9.57 22.32
C ARG A 573 -1.31 8.69 21.73
N HIS A 574 -1.47 8.74 20.41
CA HIS A 574 -2.51 7.98 19.72
C HIS A 574 -1.97 6.60 19.33
N TYR A 575 -2.54 5.56 19.95
CA TYR A 575 -2.23 4.16 19.71
C TYR A 575 -3.35 3.47 18.93
N ALA A 576 -3.00 2.37 18.26
CA ALA A 576 -3.92 1.49 17.56
C ALA A 576 -3.40 0.05 17.64
N ALA A 577 -4.28 -0.93 17.47
CA ALA A 577 -3.91 -2.34 17.55
C ALA A 577 -3.34 -2.86 16.20
N PRO A 578 -2.05 -3.28 16.14
CA PRO A 578 -1.46 -3.98 14.98
C PRO A 578 -1.80 -5.48 14.96
N VAL A 579 -2.51 -5.97 15.98
CA VAL A 579 -2.94 -7.36 16.17
C VAL A 579 -4.46 -7.42 16.38
N ARG A 580 -5.03 -8.61 16.28
CA ARG A 580 -6.44 -8.88 16.59
C ARG A 580 -6.58 -9.29 18.06
N ASN A 581 -7.75 -9.05 18.65
CA ASN A 581 -8.13 -9.53 19.99
C ASN A 581 -7.32 -9.01 21.20
N THR A 582 -6.37 -8.10 20.99
CA THR A 582 -5.71 -7.31 22.06
C THR A 582 -6.72 -6.40 22.77
N THR A 583 -6.52 -6.13 24.06
CA THR A 583 -7.45 -5.38 24.91
C THR A 583 -6.86 -4.07 25.40
N LEU A 584 -7.69 -3.15 25.91
CA LEU A 584 -7.22 -1.91 26.53
C LEU A 584 -6.32 -2.16 27.77
N GLY A 585 -6.34 -3.36 28.35
CA GLY A 585 -5.39 -3.79 29.39
C GLY A 585 -3.95 -3.89 28.88
N ASP A 586 -3.74 -4.17 27.59
CA ASP A 586 -2.42 -4.27 26.96
C ASP A 586 -1.74 -2.89 26.77
N LEU A 587 -2.44 -1.81 27.11
CA LEU A 587 -1.87 -0.46 27.24
C LEU A 587 -1.11 -0.25 28.56
N ALA A 588 -1.17 -1.20 29.49
CA ALA A 588 -0.40 -1.15 30.73
C ALA A 588 1.09 -1.37 30.45
N THR A 589 1.96 -0.68 31.19
CA THR A 589 3.42 -0.86 31.12
C THR A 589 4.01 -0.87 32.52
N THR A 590 5.29 -1.20 32.65
CA THR A 590 6.01 -0.96 33.92
C THR A 590 5.84 0.50 34.35
N GLY A 591 5.20 0.72 35.51
CA GLY A 591 4.94 2.06 36.05
C GLY A 591 3.70 2.79 35.50
N PHE A 592 2.89 2.19 34.62
CA PHE A 592 1.65 2.78 34.10
C PHE A 592 0.51 1.76 34.06
N ALA A 593 -0.64 2.12 34.63
CA ALA A 593 -1.89 1.38 34.50
C ALA A 593 -2.94 2.26 33.81
N PRO A 594 -3.66 1.75 32.79
CA PRO A 594 -4.71 2.52 32.13
C PRO A 594 -5.89 2.76 33.08
N VAL A 595 -6.27 4.02 33.24
CA VAL A 595 -7.43 4.45 34.03
C VAL A 595 -8.59 4.69 33.08
N LEU A 596 -9.67 3.93 33.27
CA LEU A 596 -10.93 4.04 32.55
C LEU A 596 -12.02 4.47 33.53
N ASN A 597 -12.82 5.47 33.17
CA ASN A 597 -13.90 5.97 34.01
C ASN A 597 -15.10 6.48 33.16
N PRO A 598 -16.10 5.62 32.88
CA PRO A 598 -17.31 5.97 32.14
C PRO A 598 -18.12 7.14 32.68
N ALA A 599 -17.98 7.52 33.96
CA ALA A 599 -18.65 8.70 34.50
C ALA A 599 -18.25 9.99 33.74
N TYR A 600 -17.04 10.02 33.16
CA TYR A 600 -16.60 11.07 32.24
C TYR A 600 -17.58 11.29 31.08
N ASN A 601 -18.22 10.23 30.58
CA ASN A 601 -18.99 10.26 29.34
C ASN A 601 -20.32 11.00 29.47
N SER A 602 -20.90 11.01 30.68
CA SER A 602 -22.21 11.58 31.01
C SER A 602 -22.16 12.76 31.99
N ALA A 603 -21.01 13.03 32.62
CA ALA A 603 -20.84 14.17 33.53
C ALA A 603 -21.14 15.53 32.86
N ILE A 604 -21.69 16.45 33.64
CA ILE A 604 -21.90 17.86 33.24
C ILE A 604 -20.55 18.57 33.09
N THR A 605 -19.59 18.25 33.96
CA THR A 605 -18.21 18.77 33.94
C THR A 605 -17.22 17.60 33.86
N PRO A 606 -16.98 17.00 32.66
CA PRO A 606 -16.10 15.83 32.51
C PRO A 606 -14.68 16.03 33.07
N GLY A 607 -14.16 17.27 33.00
CA GLY A 607 -12.88 17.67 33.59
C GLY A 607 -12.75 17.49 35.11
N ALA A 608 -13.86 17.34 35.84
CA ALA A 608 -13.88 17.17 37.30
C ALA A 608 -14.10 15.71 37.75
N VAL A 609 -14.20 14.76 36.82
CA VAL A 609 -14.42 13.34 37.15
C VAL A 609 -13.13 12.71 37.67
N LEU A 610 -13.23 12.03 38.83
CA LEU A 610 -12.12 11.35 39.49
C LEU A 610 -12.41 9.84 39.67
N PRO A 611 -11.41 8.95 39.53
CA PRO A 611 -10.09 9.24 38.95
C PRO A 611 -10.25 9.65 37.48
N TYR A 612 -9.45 10.62 37.04
CA TYR A 612 -9.53 11.14 35.67
C TYR A 612 -9.03 10.07 34.68
N PRO A 613 -9.73 9.82 33.56
CA PRO A 613 -9.30 8.78 32.62
C PRO A 613 -7.92 9.09 32.01
N THR A 614 -7.11 8.08 31.80
CA THR A 614 -5.84 8.19 31.04
C THR A 614 -5.95 7.63 29.64
N VAL A 615 -7.06 6.96 29.29
CA VAL A 615 -7.33 6.43 27.94
C VAL A 615 -8.69 6.95 27.45
N PHE A 616 -8.74 7.44 26.22
CA PHE A 616 -9.97 7.88 25.56
C PHE A 616 -10.09 7.33 24.14
N GLY A 617 -11.31 6.94 23.76
CA GLY A 617 -11.70 6.82 22.36
C GLY A 617 -12.33 8.13 21.86
N PHE A 618 -12.59 8.21 20.56
CA PHE A 618 -13.31 9.34 19.95
C PHE A 618 -14.61 8.88 19.28
N ASN A 619 -15.71 9.61 19.52
CA ASN A 619 -17.01 9.38 18.89
C ASN A 619 -17.65 10.71 18.49
N GLU A 620 -17.71 10.99 17.18
CA GLU A 620 -18.21 12.26 16.64
C GLU A 620 -19.69 12.51 16.92
N SER A 621 -20.51 11.47 17.11
CA SER A 621 -21.94 11.62 17.43
C SER A 621 -22.21 12.23 18.82
N ARG A 622 -21.16 12.47 19.62
CA ARG A 622 -21.23 13.27 20.86
C ARG A 622 -21.21 14.78 20.60
N ILE A 623 -20.90 15.21 19.38
CA ILE A 623 -20.80 16.61 18.95
C ILE A 623 -22.12 17.04 18.29
N GLY A 624 -22.75 18.08 18.83
CA GLY A 624 -24.03 18.61 18.35
C GLY A 624 -24.72 19.53 19.36
N GLY A 625 -25.37 20.59 18.86
CA GLY A 625 -26.21 21.48 19.67
C GLY A 625 -25.44 22.17 20.79
N ALA A 626 -25.75 21.84 22.05
CA ALA A 626 -25.05 22.38 23.21
C ALA A 626 -23.59 21.88 23.38
N ARG A 627 -23.14 20.95 22.53
CA ARG A 627 -21.79 20.36 22.53
C ARG A 627 -21.12 20.52 21.17
N SER A 628 -20.81 21.76 20.77
CA SER A 628 -20.33 22.10 19.42
C SER A 628 -18.80 22.14 19.24
N SER A 629 -18.00 21.73 20.23
CA SER A 629 -16.52 21.67 20.10
C SER A 629 -16.01 20.24 19.88
N PHE A 630 -14.87 20.14 19.19
CA PHE A 630 -14.18 18.87 18.90
C PHE A 630 -13.93 18.03 20.16
N ASP A 631 -13.55 18.69 21.26
CA ASP A 631 -13.21 18.02 22.53
C ASP A 631 -14.40 17.25 23.15
N GLN A 632 -15.64 17.54 22.77
CA GLN A 632 -16.82 16.79 23.23
C GLN A 632 -16.88 15.37 22.64
N GLY A 633 -16.16 15.12 21.53
CA GLY A 633 -16.05 13.81 20.90
C GLY A 633 -15.28 12.77 21.73
N TRP A 634 -14.42 13.20 22.66
CA TRP A 634 -13.70 12.29 23.54
C TRP A 634 -14.62 11.56 24.52
N PHE A 635 -14.36 10.27 24.73
CA PHE A 635 -15.04 9.43 25.71
C PHE A 635 -14.07 8.43 26.35
N SER A 636 -14.26 8.12 27.63
CA SER A 636 -13.56 7.01 28.29
C SER A 636 -14.25 5.68 27.96
N PRO A 637 -13.50 4.65 27.55
CA PRO A 637 -13.98 3.26 27.56
C PRO A 637 -14.44 2.81 28.97
N ALA A 638 -15.09 1.66 29.05
CA ALA A 638 -15.73 1.14 30.27
C ALA A 638 -14.95 0.05 31.00
N ALA A 639 -14.22 -0.81 30.30
CA ALA A 639 -13.40 -1.84 30.93
C ALA A 639 -12.08 -2.09 30.19
N THR A 640 -11.03 -2.47 30.94
CA THR A 640 -9.73 -2.82 30.36
C THR A 640 -9.81 -4.10 29.53
N THR A 641 -10.84 -4.91 29.72
CA THR A 641 -11.16 -6.10 28.92
C THR A 641 -11.78 -5.79 27.56
N GLU A 642 -12.10 -4.53 27.24
CA GLU A 642 -12.59 -4.17 25.91
C GLU A 642 -11.50 -4.36 24.85
N THR A 643 -11.87 -5.03 23.75
CA THR A 643 -11.00 -5.28 22.61
C THR A 643 -10.70 -3.99 21.85
N MET A 644 -9.42 -3.70 21.61
CA MET A 644 -9.01 -2.67 20.66
C MET A 644 -9.23 -3.18 19.23
N ALA A 645 -10.33 -2.79 18.60
CA ALA A 645 -10.67 -3.25 17.26
C ALA A 645 -9.63 -2.74 16.22
N PRO A 646 -9.09 -3.60 15.33
CA PRO A 646 -8.19 -3.16 14.26
C PRO A 646 -8.79 -2.02 13.43
N GLY A 647 -7.97 -1.01 13.14
CA GLY A 647 -8.37 0.19 12.42
C GLY A 647 -8.98 1.29 13.29
N VAL A 648 -9.14 1.08 14.60
CA VAL A 648 -9.56 2.10 15.58
C VAL A 648 -8.35 2.63 16.32
N GLY A 649 -8.29 3.94 16.54
CA GLY A 649 -7.30 4.57 17.41
C GLY A 649 -7.87 4.95 18.77
N TYR A 650 -7.00 5.00 19.77
CA TYR A 650 -7.26 5.45 21.12
C TYR A 650 -6.15 6.42 21.53
N THR A 651 -6.46 7.46 22.30
CA THR A 651 -5.45 8.35 22.88
C THR A 651 -5.15 7.94 24.31
N VAL A 652 -3.87 7.90 24.68
CA VAL A 652 -3.38 7.48 25.99
C VAL A 652 -2.46 8.54 26.56
N ASN A 653 -2.68 8.97 27.81
CA ASN A 653 -1.80 9.89 28.53
C ASN A 653 -0.84 9.10 29.43
N LEU A 654 0.40 8.93 28.97
CA LEU A 654 1.45 8.12 29.61
C LEU A 654 2.84 8.75 29.39
N GLY A 655 3.91 8.16 29.92
CA GLY A 655 5.29 8.60 29.64
C GLY A 655 5.80 8.09 28.28
N ALA A 656 6.70 8.81 27.59
CA ALA A 656 7.14 8.39 26.26
C ALA A 656 7.89 7.04 26.23
N ALA A 657 8.69 6.79 27.26
CA ALA A 657 9.47 5.56 27.40
C ALA A 657 8.62 4.35 27.86
N ALA A 658 7.30 4.52 28.02
CA ALA A 658 6.38 3.44 28.28
C ALA A 658 6.31 2.51 27.06
N LEU A 659 6.92 1.34 27.18
CA LEU A 659 6.92 0.32 26.14
C LEU A 659 5.59 -0.46 26.17
N VAL A 660 4.59 0.06 25.46
CA VAL A 660 3.30 -0.62 25.23
C VAL A 660 3.52 -1.84 24.36
N ASP A 661 2.88 -2.97 24.66
CA ASP A 661 2.96 -4.18 23.86
C ASP A 661 1.59 -4.84 23.59
N PHE A 662 1.26 -5.02 22.32
CA PHE A 662 -0.03 -5.58 21.90
C PHE A 662 0.09 -7.09 21.72
N VAL A 663 -0.77 -7.87 22.38
CA VAL A 663 -0.72 -9.34 22.32
C VAL A 663 -1.92 -9.90 21.57
N GLY A 664 -1.67 -10.69 20.52
CA GLY A 664 -2.73 -11.36 19.77
C GLY A 664 -2.28 -11.86 18.40
N PRO A 665 -3.18 -12.46 17.59
CA PRO A 665 -2.87 -12.86 16.22
C PRO A 665 -2.56 -11.63 15.36
N LEU A 666 -1.46 -11.67 14.61
CA LEU A 666 -1.06 -10.57 13.74
C LEU A 666 -2.15 -10.23 12.71
N THR A 667 -2.44 -8.96 12.52
CA THR A 667 -3.41 -8.53 11.50
C THR A 667 -2.78 -8.58 10.11
N THR A 668 -3.45 -9.26 9.18
CA THR A 668 -3.15 -9.25 7.74
C THR A 668 -4.46 -9.25 6.94
N GLY A 669 -4.39 -8.90 5.66
CA GLY A 669 -5.55 -8.83 4.76
C GLY A 669 -6.38 -7.55 4.94
N PRO A 670 -7.49 -7.40 4.22
CA PRO A 670 -8.27 -6.16 4.23
C PRO A 670 -8.96 -5.91 5.58
N ILE A 671 -8.93 -4.66 6.05
CA ILE A 671 -9.63 -4.20 7.25
C ILE A 671 -10.45 -2.97 6.87
N ALA A 672 -11.78 -3.06 6.95
CA ALA A 672 -12.68 -1.97 6.59
C ALA A 672 -13.25 -1.28 7.84
N ARG A 673 -13.24 0.05 7.84
CA ARG A 673 -13.98 0.91 8.77
C ARG A 673 -15.08 1.60 7.97
N THR A 674 -16.33 1.31 8.29
CA THR A 674 -17.52 1.83 7.59
C THR A 674 -18.45 2.56 8.57
N GLY A 675 -19.40 3.34 8.05
CA GLY A 675 -20.35 4.07 8.89
C GLY A 675 -19.71 5.25 9.62
N LEU A 676 -18.71 5.88 9.01
CA LEU A 676 -18.02 7.04 9.55
C LEU A 676 -18.90 8.27 9.31
N THR A 677 -19.71 8.65 10.30
CA THR A 677 -20.74 9.69 10.17
C THR A 677 -20.19 11.12 10.28
N ARG A 678 -20.97 12.11 9.85
CA ARG A 678 -20.73 13.53 10.16
C ARG A 678 -22.04 14.23 10.53
N GLY A 679 -22.10 14.73 11.76
CA GLY A 679 -23.12 15.68 12.22
C GLY A 679 -23.05 17.04 11.50
N PRO A 680 -24.04 17.94 11.72
CA PRO A 680 -24.15 19.21 11.01
C PRO A 680 -23.17 20.30 11.50
N GLU A 681 -22.54 20.12 12.66
CA GLU A 681 -21.61 21.11 13.23
C GLU A 681 -20.29 21.16 12.45
N ALA A 682 -19.64 22.33 12.43
CA ALA A 682 -18.27 22.45 11.90
C ALA A 682 -17.27 21.56 12.68
N ALA A 683 -17.48 21.32 13.97
CA ALA A 683 -16.61 20.42 14.74
C ALA A 683 -16.89 18.92 14.53
N SER A 684 -17.89 18.53 13.73
CA SER A 684 -18.29 17.12 13.52
C SER A 684 -17.53 16.40 12.40
N GLY A 685 -17.70 15.08 12.32
CA GLY A 685 -17.18 14.23 11.26
C GLY A 685 -15.75 13.71 11.45
N TRP A 686 -15.15 13.90 12.61
CA TRP A 686 -13.79 13.44 12.91
C TRP A 686 -13.77 12.00 13.45
N HIS A 687 -12.87 11.16 12.95
CA HIS A 687 -12.74 9.77 13.38
C HIS A 687 -11.30 9.44 13.74
N LEU A 688 -11.08 9.00 14.98
CA LEU A 688 -9.79 8.48 15.42
C LEU A 688 -9.65 7.02 14.97
N LEU A 689 -8.98 6.85 13.83
CA LEU A 689 -8.62 5.56 13.27
C LEU A 689 -7.16 5.23 13.63
N GLY A 690 -6.63 4.15 13.09
CA GLY A 690 -5.23 3.80 13.32
C GLY A 690 -4.72 2.68 12.43
N ASN A 691 -3.40 2.57 12.32
CA ASN A 691 -2.75 1.54 11.52
C ASN A 691 -3.08 0.15 12.09
N PRO A 692 -3.82 -0.71 11.35
CA PRO A 692 -4.24 -2.01 11.84
C PRO A 692 -3.14 -3.08 11.74
N TYR A 693 -2.00 -2.80 11.12
CA TYR A 693 -1.01 -3.80 10.71
C TYR A 693 0.28 -3.77 11.55
N PRO A 694 0.99 -4.89 11.67
CA PRO A 694 2.34 -4.98 12.22
C PRO A 694 3.40 -4.53 11.19
N ALA A 695 3.09 -3.49 10.40
CA ALA A 695 3.97 -2.85 9.44
C ALA A 695 3.54 -1.38 9.27
N PRO A 696 4.46 -0.43 9.03
CA PRO A 696 4.06 0.92 8.66
C PRO A 696 3.26 0.92 7.36
N ILE A 697 2.30 1.85 7.25
CA ILE A 697 1.52 2.07 6.02
C ILE A 697 1.88 3.40 5.36
N ASP A 698 1.85 3.44 4.03
CA ASP A 698 1.96 4.66 3.23
C ASP A 698 0.56 5.23 2.96
N TRP A 699 0.27 6.43 3.48
CA TRP A 699 -1.01 7.09 3.28
C TRP A 699 -1.31 7.32 1.79
N THR A 700 -0.31 7.56 0.95
CA THR A 700 -0.57 7.77 -0.50
C THR A 700 -1.13 6.52 -1.19
N VAL A 701 -0.98 5.34 -0.58
CA VAL A 701 -1.58 4.08 -1.04
C VAL A 701 -2.84 3.75 -0.26
N ALA A 702 -2.88 3.98 1.06
CA ALA A 702 -4.08 3.78 1.88
C ALA A 702 -5.26 4.67 1.45
N ALA A 703 -4.97 5.88 0.95
CA ALA A 703 -5.94 6.83 0.40
C ALA A 703 -6.84 6.24 -0.71
N ALA A 704 -6.35 5.27 -1.48
CA ALA A 704 -7.16 4.59 -2.50
C ALA A 704 -8.32 3.78 -1.93
N GLY A 705 -8.33 3.52 -0.61
CA GLY A 705 -9.41 2.86 0.11
C GLY A 705 -10.45 3.81 0.73
N LEU A 706 -10.36 5.11 0.49
CA LEU A 706 -11.29 6.12 1.01
C LEU A 706 -12.60 6.17 0.19
N SER A 707 -13.72 6.42 0.88
CA SER A 707 -15.00 6.78 0.27
C SER A 707 -15.74 7.73 1.21
N GLY A 708 -16.19 8.90 0.71
CA GLY A 708 -16.87 9.91 1.53
C GLY A 708 -16.02 10.52 2.66
N LEU A 709 -14.69 10.38 2.58
CA LEU A 709 -13.72 10.93 3.52
C LEU A 709 -12.76 11.89 2.78
N ASP A 710 -12.27 12.90 3.50
CA ASP A 710 -11.25 13.80 3.01
C ASP A 710 -9.93 13.04 2.84
N ASN A 711 -9.14 13.33 1.79
CA ASN A 711 -7.84 12.68 1.54
C ASN A 711 -6.71 13.25 2.42
N ALA A 712 -7.05 13.56 3.68
CA ALA A 712 -6.17 14.18 4.64
C ALA A 712 -6.07 13.32 5.90
N VAL A 713 -4.85 13.08 6.36
CA VAL A 713 -4.54 12.37 7.61
C VAL A 713 -3.89 13.31 8.62
N TYR A 714 -4.24 13.16 9.90
CA TYR A 714 -3.82 14.04 10.97
C TYR A 714 -3.22 13.24 12.13
N VAL A 715 -1.95 13.49 12.44
CA VAL A 715 -1.17 12.79 13.48
C VAL A 715 -0.84 13.75 14.62
N TYR A 716 -1.17 13.37 15.85
CA TYR A 716 -0.89 14.19 17.04
C TYR A 716 0.59 14.13 17.43
N LYS A 717 1.19 15.30 17.64
CA LYS A 717 2.55 15.53 18.12
C LYS A 717 2.46 16.12 19.54
N SER A 718 2.73 15.33 20.59
CA SER A 718 2.72 15.83 21.98
C SER A 718 3.93 16.71 22.27
N SER A 719 3.69 17.88 22.87
CA SER A 719 4.71 18.80 23.40
C SER A 719 4.68 18.90 24.94
N GLY A 720 3.63 18.41 25.60
CA GLY A 720 3.50 18.38 27.06
C GLY A 720 2.35 17.50 27.56
N PRO A 721 2.09 17.48 28.88
CA PRO A 721 1.05 16.63 29.51
C PRO A 721 -0.37 16.83 28.96
N TYR A 722 -0.68 18.07 28.57
CA TYR A 722 -1.94 18.48 27.96
C TYR A 722 -1.69 19.36 26.72
N GLU A 723 -0.50 19.29 26.13
CA GLU A 723 -0.07 20.15 25.02
C GLU A 723 0.41 19.34 23.82
N GLY A 724 0.15 19.87 22.62
CA GLY A 724 0.59 19.32 21.35
C GLY A 724 -0.11 19.97 20.16
N SER A 725 0.27 19.53 18.96
CA SER A 725 -0.29 20.00 17.68
C SER A 725 -0.53 18.81 16.74
N TYR A 726 -1.37 18.99 15.71
CA TYR A 726 -1.59 17.97 14.68
C TYR A 726 -0.72 18.27 13.45
N GLY A 727 0.07 17.29 13.03
CA GLY A 727 0.71 17.28 11.72
C GLY A 727 -0.24 16.67 10.68
N SER A 728 -0.52 17.42 9.62
CA SER A 728 -1.38 16.99 8.51
C SER A 728 -0.56 16.40 7.35
N PHE A 729 -1.21 15.60 6.51
CA PHE A 729 -0.72 15.23 5.18
C PHE A 729 -1.87 15.03 4.19
N VAL A 730 -1.76 15.65 3.02
CA VAL A 730 -2.71 15.59 1.88
C VAL A 730 -1.93 15.79 0.58
N ASN A 731 -2.30 15.12 -0.51
CA ASN A 731 -1.70 15.30 -1.86
C ASN A 731 -0.15 15.36 -1.90
N GLY A 732 0.53 14.52 -1.12
CA GLY A 732 1.99 14.52 -1.06
C GLY A 732 2.62 15.68 -0.29
N VAL A 733 1.83 16.58 0.32
CA VAL A 733 2.26 17.72 1.13
C VAL A 733 2.09 17.43 2.61
N GLY A 734 3.07 17.80 3.43
CA GLY A 734 3.03 17.67 4.89
C GLY A 734 3.91 16.55 5.45
N ASP A 735 3.70 16.22 6.72
CA ASP A 735 4.66 15.46 7.56
C ASP A 735 4.18 14.03 7.91
N ALA A 736 2.94 13.69 7.58
CA ALA A 736 2.24 12.48 8.06
C ALA A 736 2.05 11.39 6.98
N ARG A 737 2.94 11.30 5.98
CA ARG A 737 2.85 10.30 4.89
C ARG A 737 2.83 8.85 5.40
N TYR A 738 3.82 8.48 6.23
CA TYR A 738 3.93 7.13 6.75
C TYR A 738 3.28 7.04 8.13
N LEU A 739 2.45 6.02 8.37
CA LEU A 739 1.82 5.80 9.67
C LEU A 739 2.46 4.55 10.27
N ALA A 740 3.17 4.72 11.39
CA ALA A 740 3.97 3.67 12.02
C ALA A 740 3.10 2.52 12.54
N VAL A 741 3.75 1.41 12.91
CA VAL A 741 3.10 0.28 13.61
C VAL A 741 2.37 0.80 14.85
N GLY A 742 1.09 0.44 14.99
CA GLY A 742 0.25 0.88 16.11
C GLY A 742 0.03 2.39 16.24
N GLN A 743 0.22 3.18 15.17
CA GLN A 743 -0.04 4.62 15.19
C GLN A 743 -1.52 4.93 14.95
N GLY A 744 -2.15 5.64 15.90
CA GLY A 744 -3.47 6.24 15.73
C GLY A 744 -3.40 7.60 15.01
N PHE A 745 -4.45 7.93 14.26
CA PHE A 745 -4.54 9.16 13.46
C PHE A 745 -6.01 9.56 13.25
N PHE A 746 -6.27 10.84 13.03
CA PHE A 746 -7.59 11.31 12.63
C PHE A 746 -7.75 11.33 11.11
N VAL A 747 -8.99 11.12 10.67
CA VAL A 747 -9.54 11.45 9.34
C VAL A 747 -10.85 12.22 9.53
N ARG A 748 -11.36 12.86 8.48
CA ARG A 748 -12.65 13.54 8.49
C ARG A 748 -13.57 13.07 7.37
N THR A 749 -14.86 12.95 7.67
CA THR A 749 -15.92 12.66 6.72
C THR A 749 -16.32 13.92 5.96
N THR A 750 -16.33 13.85 4.63
CA THR A 750 -16.40 15.04 3.75
C THR A 750 -17.76 15.75 3.82
N THR A 751 -18.86 15.00 3.81
CA THR A 751 -20.21 15.56 3.65
C THR A 751 -21.09 15.19 4.84
N ALA A 752 -21.67 16.19 5.51
CA ALA A 752 -22.62 15.98 6.60
C ALA A 752 -23.80 15.11 6.15
N GLY A 753 -24.19 14.13 6.96
CA GLY A 753 -25.26 13.17 6.64
C GLY A 753 -24.89 12.07 5.63
N VAL A 754 -23.70 12.08 5.02
CA VAL A 754 -23.20 11.00 4.15
C VAL A 754 -22.08 10.26 4.87
N ALA A 755 -22.30 9.00 5.21
CA ALA A 755 -21.31 8.22 5.96
C ALA A 755 -20.14 7.78 5.06
N GLY A 756 -18.91 8.03 5.51
CA GLY A 756 -17.70 7.59 4.86
C GLY A 756 -17.23 6.18 5.25
N SER A 757 -16.18 5.73 4.58
CA SER A 757 -15.44 4.51 4.90
C SER A 757 -13.96 4.59 4.50
N LEU A 758 -13.13 3.79 5.17
CA LEU A 758 -11.74 3.54 4.82
C LEU A 758 -11.48 2.02 4.82
N SER A 759 -11.02 1.48 3.70
CA SER A 759 -10.55 0.11 3.58
C SER A 759 -9.02 0.05 3.55
N PHE A 760 -8.42 -0.39 4.65
CA PHE A 760 -7.01 -0.73 4.69
C PHE A 760 -6.78 -2.03 3.91
N THR A 761 -5.69 -2.11 3.14
CA THR A 761 -5.28 -3.33 2.43
C THR A 761 -3.79 -3.59 2.64
N ASN A 762 -3.36 -4.83 2.40
CA ASN A 762 -1.93 -5.18 2.48
C ASN A 762 -1.05 -4.37 1.51
N ALA A 763 -1.60 -3.84 0.40
CA ALA A 763 -0.86 -3.01 -0.55
C ALA A 763 -0.39 -1.67 0.04
N ALA A 764 -1.08 -1.17 1.08
CA ALA A 764 -0.66 0.05 1.76
C ALA A 764 0.54 -0.17 2.70
N ARG A 765 0.90 -1.42 3.03
CA ARG A 765 2.01 -1.75 3.94
C ARG A 765 3.35 -1.63 3.22
N LEU A 766 4.36 -1.12 3.92
CA LEU A 766 5.73 -1.13 3.40
C LEU A 766 6.29 -2.56 3.35
N THR A 767 6.98 -2.89 2.26
CA THR A 767 7.62 -4.19 1.98
C THR A 767 9.12 -4.19 2.21
N SER A 768 9.73 -3.02 2.45
CA SER A 768 11.12 -2.85 2.86
C SER A 768 11.17 -2.28 4.27
N TYR A 769 12.22 -2.61 5.03
CA TYR A 769 12.36 -2.10 6.40
C TYR A 769 12.44 -0.57 6.41
N LEU A 770 11.49 0.06 7.10
CA LEU A 770 11.52 1.47 7.45
C LEU A 770 11.12 1.57 8.92
N ASN A 771 11.87 2.34 9.71
CA ASN A 771 11.48 2.73 11.06
C ASN A 771 11.06 4.21 11.08
N PRO A 772 9.76 4.51 10.88
CA PRO A 772 9.31 5.89 10.75
C PRO A 772 8.94 6.48 12.13
N ASP A 773 9.70 7.47 12.64
CA ASP A 773 9.48 8.24 13.90
C ASP A 773 8.06 8.85 14.05
N PHE A 774 7.43 8.92 15.22
CA PHE A 774 6.02 9.42 15.30
C PHE A 774 5.78 10.86 14.76
N SER A 775 6.82 11.68 14.61
CA SER A 775 6.83 12.93 13.84
C SER A 775 7.97 12.92 12.82
N ARG A 776 7.74 13.31 11.55
CA ARG A 776 8.67 13.04 10.44
C ARG A 776 8.89 14.19 9.45
N PRO A 777 10.01 14.18 8.70
CA PRO A 777 10.27 15.12 7.62
C PRO A 777 9.41 14.79 6.40
N ALA A 778 9.15 15.80 5.59
CA ALA A 778 8.32 15.66 4.41
C ALA A 778 9.03 14.99 3.23
N THR A 779 8.18 14.58 2.29
CA THR A 779 8.49 14.31 0.88
C THR A 779 9.34 15.41 0.23
N VAL A 780 10.12 15.01 -0.79
CA VAL A 780 10.76 15.96 -1.71
C VAL A 780 9.67 16.68 -2.49
N GLU A 781 9.42 17.94 -2.14
CA GLU A 781 8.44 18.78 -2.82
C GLU A 781 9.06 19.43 -4.06
N THR A 782 8.35 19.36 -5.19
CA THR A 782 8.75 19.91 -6.49
C THR A 782 7.85 21.06 -6.95
N ARG A 783 6.68 21.23 -6.35
CA ARG A 783 5.74 22.33 -6.58
C ARG A 783 6.17 23.60 -5.83
N PRO A 784 5.76 24.81 -6.27
CA PRO A 784 5.91 26.02 -5.48
C PRO A 784 5.19 25.88 -4.13
N LEU A 785 5.89 26.10 -3.02
CA LEU A 785 5.36 25.89 -1.67
C LEU A 785 5.93 26.91 -0.68
N LEU A 786 5.07 27.37 0.25
CA LEU A 786 5.44 28.08 1.47
C LEU A 786 4.84 27.34 2.68
N GLN A 787 5.68 26.93 3.63
CA GLN A 787 5.26 26.63 5.00
C GLN A 787 5.62 27.81 5.91
N LEU A 788 4.63 28.28 6.65
CA LEU A 788 4.81 29.20 7.76
C LEU A 788 4.65 28.45 9.09
N ASP A 789 5.61 28.65 9.98
CA ASP A 789 5.56 28.15 11.36
C ASP A 789 5.38 29.32 12.32
N LEU A 790 4.41 29.20 13.24
CA LEU A 790 4.29 30.06 14.41
C LEU A 790 5.09 29.42 15.55
N VAL A 791 6.01 30.18 16.14
CA VAL A 791 6.97 29.67 17.11
C VAL A 791 6.94 30.49 18.41
N GLN A 792 6.90 29.78 19.53
CA GLN A 792 7.03 30.31 20.88
C GLN A 792 7.87 29.37 21.74
N GLY A 793 9.16 29.66 21.89
CA GLY A 793 10.09 28.78 22.61
C GLY A 793 10.21 27.43 21.91
N THR A 794 9.79 26.35 22.58
CA THR A 794 9.73 24.99 22.01
C THR A 794 8.40 24.66 21.33
N GLN A 795 7.34 25.46 21.55
CA GLN A 795 6.06 25.26 20.86
C GLN A 795 6.17 25.75 19.41
N ARG A 796 5.71 24.89 18.49
CA ARG A 796 5.69 25.13 17.05
C ARG A 796 4.38 24.59 16.47
N ASP A 797 3.72 25.42 15.69
CA ASP A 797 2.54 25.09 14.90
C ASP A 797 2.74 25.55 13.46
N ALA A 798 2.17 24.84 12.49
CA ALA A 798 2.45 25.04 11.06
C ALA A 798 1.16 25.24 10.24
N ALA A 799 1.28 26.05 9.19
CA ALA A 799 0.35 26.04 8.06
C ALA A 799 1.11 26.16 6.73
N THR A 800 0.63 25.46 5.71
CA THR A 800 1.30 25.30 4.42
C THR A 800 0.40 25.70 3.27
N VAL A 801 0.92 26.47 2.32
CA VAL A 801 0.28 26.73 1.03
C VAL A 801 1.17 26.25 -0.11
N TYR A 802 0.59 25.56 -1.09
CA TYR A 802 1.29 25.08 -2.28
C TYR A 802 0.46 25.32 -3.53
N PHE A 803 1.11 25.32 -4.70
CA PHE A 803 0.49 25.74 -5.95
C PHE A 803 0.55 24.64 -7.01
N GLU A 804 -0.60 24.17 -7.48
CA GLU A 804 -0.71 23.05 -8.43
C GLU A 804 -1.78 23.29 -9.50
N LYS A 805 -1.61 22.66 -10.67
CA LYS A 805 -2.63 22.66 -11.73
C LYS A 805 -3.75 21.68 -11.36
N GLY A 806 -4.94 22.20 -11.09
CA GLY A 806 -6.13 21.40 -10.78
C GLY A 806 -6.74 21.74 -9.42
N ALA A 807 -5.92 22.20 -8.47
CA ALA A 807 -6.37 22.77 -7.22
C ALA A 807 -7.21 24.05 -7.45
N THR A 808 -8.11 24.36 -6.51
CA THR A 808 -9.03 25.51 -6.59
C THR A 808 -8.81 26.49 -5.43
N ALA A 809 -9.58 27.59 -5.39
CA ALA A 809 -9.54 28.52 -4.25
C ALA A 809 -10.56 28.20 -3.14
N ALA A 810 -11.48 27.27 -3.40
CA ALA A 810 -12.41 26.71 -2.41
C ALA A 810 -11.86 25.36 -1.91
N PHE A 811 -12.33 24.91 -0.75
CA PHE A 811 -11.89 23.64 -0.17
C PHE A 811 -12.13 22.46 -1.12
N ASP A 812 -11.05 21.73 -1.42
CA ASP A 812 -11.06 20.49 -2.18
C ASP A 812 -10.47 19.34 -1.32
N PRO A 813 -11.25 18.29 -0.98
CA PRO A 813 -10.79 17.19 -0.14
C PRO A 813 -9.63 16.38 -0.76
N ALA A 814 -9.30 16.56 -2.03
CA ALA A 814 -8.13 15.96 -2.66
C ALA A 814 -6.84 16.78 -2.47
N PHE A 815 -6.93 18.09 -2.24
CA PHE A 815 -5.79 19.02 -2.19
C PHE A 815 -5.55 19.68 -0.82
N ASP A 816 -6.60 19.82 -0.02
CA ASP A 816 -6.61 20.61 1.22
C ASP A 816 -6.73 19.75 2.49
N ALA A 817 -6.22 20.27 3.61
CA ALA A 817 -6.40 19.67 4.93
C ALA A 817 -6.88 20.73 5.92
N TYR A 818 -8.00 20.46 6.59
CA TYR A 818 -8.54 21.30 7.66
C TYR A 818 -7.54 21.51 8.80
N LYS A 819 -7.69 22.59 9.56
CA LYS A 819 -6.94 22.78 10.80
C LYS A 819 -7.66 22.04 11.92
N LEU A 820 -7.06 20.95 12.40
CA LEU A 820 -7.49 20.34 13.65
C LEU A 820 -6.83 21.09 14.81
N SER A 821 -7.63 21.82 15.59
CA SER A 821 -7.14 22.73 16.64
C SER A 821 -6.41 21.99 17.76
N GLY A 822 -5.27 22.54 18.19
CA GLY A 822 -4.58 22.15 19.43
C GLY A 822 -4.82 23.16 20.56
N PRO A 823 -4.50 22.83 21.82
CA PRO A 823 -4.81 23.64 23.01
C PRO A 823 -3.91 24.88 23.23
N VAL A 824 -3.07 25.24 22.26
CA VAL A 824 -2.02 26.28 22.38
C VAL A 824 -2.13 27.33 21.26
N ALA A 825 -1.21 28.29 21.24
CA ALA A 825 -1.08 29.25 20.14
C ALA A 825 -0.88 28.54 18.79
N GLY A 826 -1.42 29.10 17.71
CA GLY A 826 -1.33 28.49 16.39
C GLY A 826 -1.65 29.43 15.23
N LEU A 827 -1.46 28.93 14.01
CA LEU A 827 -1.84 29.58 12.77
C LEU A 827 -2.68 28.66 11.86
N ALA A 828 -3.48 29.28 11.00
CA ALA A 828 -4.21 28.58 9.96
C ALA A 828 -4.50 29.49 8.76
N LEU A 829 -4.83 28.87 7.62
CA LEU A 829 -5.25 29.55 6.41
C LEU A 829 -6.79 29.58 6.38
N PRO A 830 -7.47 30.75 6.34
CA PRO A 830 -8.93 30.82 6.24
C PRO A 830 -9.48 30.16 4.97
N ALA A 831 -10.55 29.36 5.11
CA ALA A 831 -11.31 28.80 3.99
C ALA A 831 -12.81 28.81 4.35
N ASP A 832 -13.55 29.73 3.74
CA ASP A 832 -14.95 30.02 4.05
C ASP A 832 -15.21 30.20 5.57
N ALA A 833 -15.99 29.30 6.18
CA ALA A 833 -16.31 29.32 7.61
C ALA A 833 -15.34 28.51 8.49
N GLU A 834 -14.43 27.74 7.87
CA GLU A 834 -13.45 26.90 8.57
C GLU A 834 -12.02 27.42 8.31
N THR A 835 -11.00 26.67 8.76
CA THR A 835 -9.60 27.01 8.51
C THR A 835 -8.80 25.77 8.16
N LEU A 836 -7.70 25.94 7.43
CA LEU A 836 -6.86 24.88 6.88
C LEU A 836 -5.47 24.88 7.52
N SER A 837 -4.91 23.68 7.67
CA SER A 837 -3.50 23.44 7.95
C SER A 837 -2.66 23.34 6.67
N ILE A 838 -3.25 22.83 5.58
CA ILE A 838 -2.64 22.76 4.25
C ILE A 838 -3.67 23.26 3.24
N SER A 839 -3.26 24.19 2.37
CA SER A 839 -4.06 24.67 1.25
C SER A 839 -3.34 24.47 -0.09
N GLY A 840 -3.99 23.78 -1.03
CA GLY A 840 -3.59 23.70 -2.42
C GLY A 840 -4.31 24.78 -3.23
N LEU A 841 -3.56 25.64 -3.91
CA LEU A 841 -4.09 26.73 -4.73
C LEU A 841 -3.75 26.53 -6.21
N PRO A 842 -4.49 27.19 -7.14
CA PRO A 842 -4.17 27.14 -8.56
C PRO A 842 -2.73 27.54 -8.86
N ALA A 843 -2.09 26.83 -9.80
CA ALA A 843 -0.71 27.08 -10.22
C ALA A 843 -0.43 28.57 -10.53
N LEU A 844 0.70 29.07 -10.04
CA LEU A 844 1.12 30.47 -10.20
C LEU A 844 1.36 30.83 -11.68
N THR A 845 0.60 31.79 -12.19
CA THR A 845 0.65 32.27 -13.60
C THR A 845 1.43 33.58 -13.80
N GLY A 846 2.07 34.10 -12.74
CA GLY A 846 2.75 35.40 -12.75
C GLY A 846 1.90 36.58 -12.26
N ALA A 847 0.58 36.38 -12.13
CA ALA A 847 -0.33 37.32 -11.46
C ALA A 847 -0.13 37.32 -9.93
N ASP A 848 -0.50 38.43 -9.29
CA ASP A 848 -0.40 38.59 -7.83
C ASP A 848 -1.43 37.67 -7.12
N VAL A 849 -0.97 36.81 -6.19
CA VAL A 849 -1.83 35.95 -5.36
C VAL A 849 -1.65 36.32 -3.89
N THR A 850 -2.76 36.56 -3.18
CA THR A 850 -2.74 36.91 -1.75
C THR A 850 -3.37 35.80 -0.92
N VAL A 851 -2.62 35.27 0.04
CA VAL A 851 -3.05 34.21 0.96
C VAL A 851 -3.22 34.80 2.35
N PRO A 852 -4.45 34.88 2.92
CA PRO A 852 -4.65 35.35 4.28
C PRO A 852 -4.14 34.33 5.32
N VAL A 853 -3.69 34.83 6.47
CA VAL A 853 -3.17 34.02 7.59
C VAL A 853 -3.80 34.49 8.90
N ARG A 854 -4.53 33.58 9.56
CA ARG A 854 -5.08 33.75 10.90
C ARG A 854 -4.08 33.24 11.92
N VAL A 855 -3.95 33.93 13.06
CA VAL A 855 -3.16 33.48 14.20
C VAL A 855 -3.95 33.63 15.49
N TRP A 856 -3.68 32.78 16.47
CA TRP A 856 -4.23 32.88 17.82
C TRP A 856 -3.19 32.57 18.90
N ALA A 857 -3.39 33.09 20.11
CA ALA A 857 -2.52 32.87 21.26
C ALA A 857 -3.31 32.84 22.57
N THR A 858 -3.10 31.81 23.39
CA THR A 858 -3.71 31.67 24.72
C THR A 858 -3.00 32.50 25.79
N VAL A 859 -1.72 32.81 25.60
CA VAL A 859 -0.89 33.62 26.52
C VAL A 859 -0.36 34.87 25.82
N ALA A 860 -0.11 35.94 26.58
CA ALA A 860 0.55 37.12 26.05
C ALA A 860 2.05 36.85 25.88
N GLY A 861 2.64 37.28 24.76
CA GLY A 861 4.05 36.99 24.50
C GLY A 861 4.59 37.53 23.19
N THR A 862 5.88 37.29 22.96
CA THR A 862 6.55 37.49 21.67
C THR A 862 6.58 36.17 20.92
N TYR A 863 6.23 36.23 19.63
CA TYR A 863 6.12 35.12 18.70
C TYR A 863 6.98 35.41 17.45
N SER A 864 7.40 34.36 16.74
CA SER A 864 7.90 34.47 15.36
C SER A 864 6.98 33.75 14.38
N LEU A 865 6.82 34.34 13.19
CA LEU A 865 6.44 33.63 11.98
C LEU A 865 7.72 33.34 11.20
N GLU A 866 7.95 32.06 10.92
CA GLU A 866 9.12 31.53 10.21
C GLU A 866 8.68 30.88 8.89
N ALA A 867 9.25 31.33 7.77
CA ALA A 867 9.14 30.65 6.48
C ALA A 867 10.03 29.40 6.49
N ALA A 868 9.63 28.40 7.28
CA ALA A 868 10.38 27.16 7.51
C ALA A 868 10.68 26.39 6.21
N ARG A 869 9.81 26.54 5.20
CA ARG A 869 10.07 26.10 3.82
C ARG A 869 9.56 27.15 2.84
N LEU A 870 10.41 27.58 1.91
CA LEU A 870 10.01 28.38 0.74
C LEU A 870 10.67 27.77 -0.49
N LEU A 871 9.91 26.98 -1.25
CA LEU A 871 10.42 26.04 -2.25
C LEU A 871 9.86 26.34 -3.64
N ASN A 872 10.66 26.09 -4.67
CA ASN A 872 10.29 26.01 -6.09
C ASN A 872 9.42 27.17 -6.63
N LEU A 873 9.55 28.39 -6.10
CA LEU A 873 8.86 29.55 -6.67
C LEU A 873 9.27 29.77 -8.13
N PRO A 874 8.35 30.12 -9.04
CA PRO A 874 8.68 30.48 -10.42
C PRO A 874 9.70 31.62 -10.48
N ALA A 875 10.54 31.64 -11.52
CA ALA A 875 11.57 32.67 -11.69
C ALA A 875 10.96 34.09 -11.65
N GLY A 876 11.54 34.95 -10.82
CA GLY A 876 11.06 36.32 -10.60
C GLY A 876 9.92 36.46 -9.57
N MET A 877 9.27 35.37 -9.16
CA MET A 877 8.25 35.39 -8.10
C MET A 877 8.89 35.53 -6.72
N ARG A 878 8.30 36.36 -5.85
CA ARG A 878 8.67 36.53 -4.44
C ARG A 878 7.46 36.37 -3.53
N ALA A 879 7.70 35.99 -2.28
CA ALA A 879 6.69 35.88 -1.24
C ALA A 879 6.91 36.97 -0.17
N TYR A 880 5.92 37.85 0.01
CA TYR A 880 5.98 38.95 0.96
C TYR A 880 4.98 38.75 2.09
N LEU A 881 5.45 38.61 3.32
CA LEU A 881 4.60 38.64 4.52
C LEU A 881 4.22 40.09 4.83
N GLN A 882 2.93 40.36 4.97
CA GLN A 882 2.39 41.67 5.34
C GLN A 882 1.69 41.57 6.69
N ASP A 883 2.11 42.38 7.66
CA ASP A 883 1.46 42.56 8.95
C ASP A 883 0.43 43.69 8.83
N THR A 884 -0.86 43.37 8.80
CA THR A 884 -1.92 44.37 8.59
C THR A 884 -2.14 45.26 9.81
N GLN A 885 -1.57 44.93 10.98
CA GLN A 885 -1.65 45.75 12.18
C GLN A 885 -0.61 46.89 12.17
N THR A 886 0.60 46.63 11.66
CA THR A 886 1.71 47.59 11.65
C THR A 886 1.94 48.23 10.27
N GLY A 887 1.42 47.62 9.21
CA GLY A 887 1.73 47.97 7.82
C GLY A 887 3.09 47.43 7.33
N THR A 888 3.81 46.65 8.14
CA THR A 888 5.13 46.13 7.78
C THR A 888 5.03 45.10 6.66
N VAL A 889 5.91 45.19 5.66
CA VAL A 889 6.07 44.22 4.57
C VAL A 889 7.48 43.61 4.64
N THR A 890 7.55 42.28 4.70
CA THR A 890 8.79 41.51 4.82
C THR A 890 8.94 40.57 3.63
N ASP A 891 10.02 40.66 2.87
CA ASP A 891 10.35 39.69 1.81
C ASP A 891 10.91 38.41 2.43
N LEU A 892 10.12 37.32 2.38
CA LEU A 892 10.47 36.05 3.00
C LEU A 892 11.67 35.35 2.34
N THR A 893 12.08 35.78 1.13
CA THR A 893 13.32 35.29 0.49
C THR A 893 14.59 35.90 1.09
N GLN A 894 14.48 37.09 1.68
CA GLN A 894 15.61 37.84 2.27
C GLN A 894 15.59 37.76 3.80
N GLN A 895 14.40 37.80 4.40
CA GLN A 895 14.17 37.74 5.83
C GLN A 895 13.09 36.68 6.11
N PRO A 896 13.48 35.40 6.30
CA PRO A 896 12.52 34.30 6.51
C PRO A 896 11.84 34.33 7.89
N THR A 897 12.17 35.27 8.77
CA THR A 897 11.61 35.35 10.13
C THR A 897 11.10 36.76 10.45
N TYR A 898 9.84 36.84 10.88
CA TYR A 898 9.21 38.08 11.38
C TYR A 898 8.80 37.90 12.85
N ARG A 899 9.22 38.82 13.72
CA ARG A 899 8.90 38.80 15.16
C ARG A 899 7.84 39.83 15.51
N PHE A 900 6.90 39.45 16.37
CA PHE A 900 5.79 40.29 16.79
C PHE A 900 5.26 39.88 18.17
N SER A 901 4.47 40.73 18.79
CA SER A 901 3.77 40.42 20.05
C SER A 901 2.29 40.13 19.81
N LEU A 902 1.73 39.23 20.61
CA LEU A 902 0.29 38.97 20.72
C LEU A 902 -0.16 39.16 22.17
N SER A 903 -1.40 39.62 22.35
CA SER A 903 -2.10 39.62 23.64
C SER A 903 -2.65 38.24 23.96
N ALA A 904 -2.81 37.93 25.25
CA ALA A 904 -3.52 36.73 25.68
C ALA A 904 -4.96 36.74 25.13
N GLY A 905 -5.41 35.61 24.59
CA GLY A 905 -6.73 35.50 23.97
C GLY A 905 -6.86 36.20 22.61
N PHE A 906 -5.76 36.63 21.98
CA PHE A 906 -5.83 37.07 20.59
C PHE A 906 -6.24 35.90 19.70
N ASP A 907 -7.21 36.12 18.83
CA ASP A 907 -7.59 35.19 17.75
C ASP A 907 -8.17 36.01 16.59
N GLY A 908 -7.52 35.97 15.43
CA GLY A 908 -8.03 36.68 14.26
C GLY A 908 -7.05 36.80 13.09
N PRO A 909 -7.52 37.41 11.97
CA PRO A 909 -6.66 37.75 10.85
C PRO A 909 -5.72 38.90 11.23
N ARG A 910 -4.43 38.72 10.93
CA ARG A 910 -3.40 39.77 11.09
C ARG A 910 -2.39 39.77 9.95
N PHE A 911 -2.15 38.61 9.35
CA PHE A 911 -1.11 38.43 8.36
C PHE A 911 -1.71 38.05 7.02
N ARG A 912 -0.99 38.39 5.95
CA ARG A 912 -1.23 37.84 4.61
C ARG A 912 0.08 37.71 3.87
N VAL A 913 0.19 36.69 3.04
CA VAL A 913 1.34 36.49 2.14
C VAL A 913 0.94 36.91 0.74
N LEU A 914 1.68 37.84 0.16
CA LEU A 914 1.56 38.22 -1.25
C LEU A 914 2.64 37.48 -2.06
N PHE A 915 2.23 36.61 -2.96
CA PHE A 915 3.07 36.07 -4.02
C PHE A 915 2.98 37.01 -5.22
N SER A 916 4.09 37.62 -5.62
CA SER A 916 4.12 38.60 -6.70
C SER A 916 5.43 38.57 -7.48
N THR A 917 5.34 38.85 -8.78
CA THR A 917 6.49 39.11 -9.67
C THR A 917 7.02 40.54 -9.55
N ARG A 918 6.28 41.44 -8.88
CA ARG A 918 6.67 42.83 -8.67
C ARG A 918 7.59 42.93 -7.46
N GLN A 919 8.62 43.76 -7.56
CA GLN A 919 9.40 44.16 -6.39
C GLN A 919 8.58 45.13 -5.53
N VAL A 920 8.10 44.67 -4.38
CA VAL A 920 7.48 45.53 -3.38
C VAL A 920 8.61 46.19 -2.59
N THR A 921 9.04 47.37 -3.03
CA THR A 921 10.00 48.20 -2.28
C THR A 921 9.41 48.51 -0.91
N SER A 922 10.17 48.25 0.15
CA SER A 922 9.72 48.36 1.54
C SER A 922 9.09 49.73 1.84
N ALA A 923 7.80 49.75 2.17
CA ALA A 923 7.04 50.97 2.45
C ALA A 923 7.37 51.62 3.82
N ALA A 924 8.51 51.28 4.43
CA ALA A 924 8.91 51.75 5.75
C ALA A 924 8.98 53.30 5.88
N PRO A 925 9.47 54.07 4.88
CA PRO A 925 9.41 55.53 4.95
C PRO A 925 7.99 56.10 4.81
N GLY A 926 7.10 55.40 4.10
CA GLY A 926 5.75 55.88 3.77
C GLY A 926 4.80 55.92 4.97
N ALA A 927 4.92 54.96 5.88
CA ALA A 927 4.11 54.90 7.11
C ALA A 927 4.62 55.84 8.22
N LEU A 928 5.95 56.01 8.33
CA LEU A 928 6.57 56.89 9.33
C LEU A 928 6.53 58.38 8.91
N GLY A 929 6.55 58.66 7.61
CA GLY A 929 6.53 60.02 7.06
C GLY A 929 5.42 60.90 7.63
N PRO A 930 4.13 60.50 7.63
CA PRO A 930 3.04 61.28 8.22
C PRO A 930 3.13 61.49 9.74
N GLN A 931 3.76 60.56 10.47
CA GLN A 931 3.88 60.60 11.93
C GLN A 931 4.97 61.57 12.42
N VAL A 932 5.98 61.85 11.60
CA VAL A 932 6.98 62.89 11.88
C VAL A 932 6.37 64.27 11.60
N GLN A 933 6.32 65.16 12.60
CA GLN A 933 5.80 66.52 12.45
C GLN A 933 6.90 67.56 12.65
N LEU A 934 6.76 68.72 12.00
CA LEU A 934 7.71 69.83 12.06
C LEU A 934 6.92 71.14 12.15
N TYR A 935 7.03 71.87 13.27
CA TYR A 935 6.22 73.05 13.57
C TYR A 935 6.96 74.06 14.45
N PRO A 936 6.67 75.38 14.37
CA PRO A 936 5.90 76.01 13.31
C PRO A 936 6.60 75.86 11.95
N ASN A 937 5.85 76.04 10.86
CA ASN A 937 6.36 75.96 9.49
C ASN A 937 5.42 76.80 8.60
N PRO A 938 5.75 78.06 8.27
CA PRO A 938 7.06 78.72 8.44
C PRO A 938 7.57 78.88 9.87
N ALA A 939 8.89 78.99 10.02
CA ALA A 939 9.61 79.15 11.28
C ALA A 939 10.58 80.33 11.23
N HIS A 940 10.92 80.89 12.39
CA HIS A 940 11.95 81.94 12.53
C HIS A 940 13.23 81.32 13.13
N ASP A 941 13.52 81.55 14.42
CA ASP A 941 14.76 81.11 15.08
C ASP A 941 14.80 79.61 15.47
N GLN A 942 13.67 78.92 15.45
CA GLN A 942 13.54 77.53 15.91
C GLN A 942 12.34 76.82 15.27
N ALA A 943 12.50 75.52 15.00
CA ALA A 943 11.40 74.60 14.72
C ALA A 943 11.45 73.38 15.67
N LEU A 944 10.29 72.83 16.02
CA LEU A 944 10.14 71.61 16.81
C LEU A 944 9.87 70.42 15.89
N LEU A 945 10.72 69.41 16.00
CA LEU A 945 10.60 68.13 15.32
C LEU A 945 10.00 67.10 16.29
N LEU A 946 8.81 66.60 15.98
CA LEU A 946 8.18 65.47 16.68
C LEU A 946 8.48 64.17 15.94
N LEU A 947 9.02 63.20 16.67
CA LEU A 947 9.24 61.82 16.25
C LEU A 947 8.23 60.90 16.94
N PRO A 948 7.67 59.89 16.24
CA PRO A 948 6.90 58.84 16.89
C PRO A 948 7.79 58.06 17.88
N ILE A 949 7.18 57.48 18.92
CA ILE A 949 7.89 56.75 19.99
C ILE A 949 8.84 55.68 19.42
N SER A 950 8.47 55.02 18.32
CA SER A 950 9.28 54.03 17.62
C SER A 950 10.61 54.55 17.06
N LEU A 951 10.72 55.84 16.75
CA LEU A 951 11.96 56.50 16.32
C LEU A 951 12.70 57.18 17.49
N ALA A 952 11.98 57.58 18.55
CA ALA A 952 12.54 58.24 19.72
C ALA A 952 13.32 57.31 20.69
N GLN A 953 13.32 55.99 20.46
CA GLN A 953 14.03 55.01 21.31
C GLN A 953 15.51 54.83 20.93
N HIS A 954 15.96 55.36 19.79
CA HIS A 954 17.34 55.27 19.33
C HIS A 954 17.86 56.65 18.90
N PRO A 955 19.18 56.92 18.97
CA PRO A 955 19.71 58.19 18.48
C PRO A 955 19.45 58.35 16.97
N VAL A 956 18.89 59.49 16.56
CA VAL A 956 18.58 59.81 15.16
C VAL A 956 19.38 61.03 14.72
N THR A 957 19.91 61.01 13.49
CA THR A 957 20.55 62.20 12.91
C THR A 957 19.56 62.93 12.01
N ALA A 958 19.38 64.23 12.24
CA ALA A 958 18.61 65.12 11.38
C ALA A 958 19.56 66.08 10.65
N THR A 959 19.49 66.14 9.33
CA THR A 959 20.30 67.01 8.48
C THR A 959 19.40 68.04 7.82
N LEU A 960 19.73 69.32 7.93
CA LEU A 960 19.06 70.42 7.25
C LEU A 960 19.82 70.78 5.98
N LEU A 961 19.14 70.74 4.84
CA LEU A 961 19.67 71.00 3.51
C LEU A 961 19.03 72.27 2.93
N ASN A 962 19.79 73.08 2.20
CA ASN A 962 19.24 74.20 1.43
C ASN A 962 18.55 73.73 0.13
N SER A 963 17.98 74.66 -0.64
CA SER A 963 17.32 74.38 -1.92
C SER A 963 18.25 73.83 -3.02
N LEU A 964 19.57 73.88 -2.85
CA LEU A 964 20.58 73.27 -3.72
C LEU A 964 21.02 71.87 -3.22
N GLY A 965 20.40 71.34 -2.17
CA GLY A 965 20.75 70.04 -1.58
C GLY A 965 22.04 70.05 -0.74
N GLN A 966 22.57 71.22 -0.39
CA GLN A 966 23.78 71.34 0.43
C GLN A 966 23.42 71.35 1.92
N THR A 967 24.14 70.57 2.73
CA THR A 967 24.00 70.56 4.19
C THR A 967 24.36 71.92 4.79
N VAL A 968 23.40 72.55 5.47
CA VAL A 968 23.60 73.81 6.20
C VAL A 968 23.70 73.62 7.72
N ARG A 969 23.13 72.52 8.26
CA ARG A 969 23.22 72.18 9.69
C ARG A 969 22.91 70.70 9.90
N THR A 970 23.51 70.08 10.92
CA THR A 970 23.20 68.70 11.33
C THR A 970 22.94 68.68 12.84
N TYR A 971 21.95 67.90 13.26
CA TYR A 971 21.55 67.73 14.65
C TYR A 971 21.63 66.25 15.02
N SER A 972 22.28 65.95 16.15
CA SER A 972 22.23 64.63 16.77
C SER A 972 21.11 64.61 17.81
N LEU A 973 20.10 63.79 17.58
CA LEU A 973 18.93 63.66 18.45
C LEU A 973 19.16 62.48 19.39
N ALA A 974 19.28 62.75 20.69
CA ALA A 974 19.54 61.73 21.70
C ALA A 974 18.29 60.88 22.01
N ALA A 975 18.52 59.66 22.50
CA ALA A 975 17.47 58.78 23.01
C ALA A 975 17.82 58.25 24.41
N PRO A 976 16.82 57.89 25.24
CA PRO A 976 15.39 58.09 25.05
C PRO A 976 14.91 59.44 25.63
N GLY A 977 13.93 60.07 24.98
CA GLY A 977 13.34 61.34 25.41
C GLY A 977 11.89 61.50 24.97
N SER A 978 11.29 62.68 25.16
CA SER A 978 9.86 62.97 24.91
C SER A 978 9.39 62.89 23.44
N GLY A 979 10.24 62.42 22.52
CA GLY A 979 10.00 62.43 21.07
C GLY A 979 10.00 63.82 20.43
N GLN A 980 10.15 64.90 21.21
CA GLN A 980 10.13 66.28 20.75
C GLN A 980 11.54 66.88 20.82
N HIS A 981 12.05 67.35 19.68
CA HIS A 981 13.40 67.88 19.55
C HIS A 981 13.38 69.31 18.99
N ALA A 982 14.12 70.21 19.63
CA ALA A 982 14.29 71.59 19.19
C ALA A 982 15.41 71.71 18.14
N LEU A 983 15.05 72.12 16.92
CA LEU A 983 15.98 72.45 15.85
C LEU A 983 16.21 73.97 15.84
N SER A 984 17.38 74.42 16.28
CA SER A 984 17.74 75.85 16.22
C SER A 984 18.09 76.25 14.79
N LEU A 985 17.46 77.31 14.29
CA LEU A 985 17.58 77.84 12.93
C LEU A 985 18.33 79.17 12.87
N SER A 986 18.76 79.70 14.02
CA SER A 986 19.44 81.00 14.14
C SER A 986 20.66 81.10 13.21
N GLY A 987 20.79 82.24 12.54
CA GLY A 987 21.86 82.52 11.58
C GLY A 987 21.71 81.85 10.20
N LEU A 988 20.58 81.18 9.93
CA LEU A 988 20.24 80.72 8.58
C LEU A 988 19.50 81.81 7.80
N ALA A 989 19.66 81.82 6.48
CA ALA A 989 18.96 82.77 5.62
C ALA A 989 17.47 82.39 5.46
N ARG A 990 16.65 83.37 5.10
CA ARG A 990 15.25 83.16 4.72
C ARG A 990 15.17 82.29 3.46
N GLY A 991 14.30 81.29 3.44
CA GLY A 991 14.18 80.39 2.30
C GLY A 991 13.52 79.05 2.59
N VAL A 992 13.51 78.17 1.58
CA VAL A 992 12.99 76.81 1.68
C VAL A 992 14.14 75.82 1.87
N TYR A 993 14.00 74.97 2.89
CA TYR A 993 14.95 73.96 3.31
C TYR A 993 14.27 72.58 3.37
N SER A 994 15.07 71.52 3.44
CA SER A 994 14.58 70.17 3.76
C SER A 994 15.31 69.59 4.97
N VAL A 995 14.54 69.03 5.91
CA VAL A 995 15.03 68.25 7.05
C VAL A 995 14.99 66.78 6.66
N GLN A 996 16.16 66.14 6.59
CA GLN A 996 16.35 64.74 6.26
C GLN A 996 16.75 63.97 7.52
N LEU A 997 15.93 62.99 7.91
CA LEU A 997 16.22 62.07 9.02
C LEU A 997 16.83 60.79 8.46
N SER A 998 17.96 60.37 9.02
CA SER A 998 18.56 59.07 8.73
C SER A 998 18.22 58.10 9.87
N THR A 999 17.43 57.07 9.58
CA THR A 999 16.99 56.05 10.55
C THR A 999 17.40 54.65 10.09
N ALA A 1000 17.37 53.67 11.00
CA ALA A 1000 17.60 52.26 10.65
C ALA A 1000 16.53 51.70 9.68
N GLN A 1001 15.39 52.38 9.55
CA GLN A 1001 14.25 52.02 8.72
C GLN A 1001 14.21 52.79 7.37
N GLY A 1002 15.25 53.59 7.07
CA GLY A 1002 15.38 54.40 5.85
C GLY A 1002 15.45 55.90 6.11
N GLN A 1003 15.34 56.70 5.04
CA GLN A 1003 15.35 58.17 5.12
C GLN A 1003 13.94 58.75 5.08
N ILE A 1004 13.69 59.77 5.91
CA ILE A 1004 12.44 60.55 5.94
C ILE A 1004 12.79 62.01 5.66
N VAL A 1005 12.06 62.67 4.77
CA VAL A 1005 12.31 64.08 4.39
C VAL A 1005 11.09 64.96 4.68
N LYS A 1006 11.31 66.13 5.27
CA LYS A 1006 10.30 67.15 5.57
C LYS A 1006 10.72 68.52 5.02
N ARG A 1007 9.80 69.25 4.39
CA ARG A 1007 10.03 70.64 3.98
C ARG A 1007 9.94 71.57 5.19
N LEU A 1008 10.86 72.52 5.29
CA LEU A 1008 10.85 73.62 6.25
C LEU A 1008 10.94 74.96 5.49
N ILE A 1009 10.21 75.97 5.93
CA ILE A 1009 10.30 77.34 5.44
C ILE A 1009 10.84 78.20 6.58
N ILE A 1010 11.86 79.01 6.31
CA ILE A 1010 12.46 79.97 7.25
C ILE A 1010 12.12 81.38 6.79
N GLU A 1011 11.53 82.19 7.68
CA GLU A 1011 11.06 83.58 7.47
C GLU A 1011 11.73 84.60 8.40
#